data_AF-Q0S014-F1
#
_entry.id   AF-Q0S014-F1
#
_cell.length_a   1.000
_cell.length_b   1.000
_cell.length_c   1.000
_cell.angle_alpha   90.00
_cell.angle_beta   90.00
_cell.angle_gamma   90.00
#
_symmetry.space_group_name_H-M   'P 1'
#
loop_
_entity.id
_entity.type
_entity.pdbx_description
1 polymer ?
#
loop_
_entity_poly.entity_id
_entity_poly.type
_entity_poly.pdbx_seq_one_letter_code
_entity_poly.pdbx_strand_id
1 'polypeptide(L)'
;MTNEDGPGPGRGLVPVLKAELEADGFAEVSEIGHGGFGVVFRCREPSLDRTVAVKVLNSTFDEDGYARFLREQRAMGQLSGHPNIVNVLRIGATASGRQFLVMQYHARGSLDAVLRSRGPLEWSAAVRIGVKLAGALETAHRAGILHRDIKPGNVLLTSYGEPQLSDFGIARIAGGFETDTGTITGSPAFTAPEVLSGDPPTLASDVYGLGATLFCLLTGHAAFERRSGEQIVAQFLRIAAESAPRLPAAGIPADVRAAVESAMARDPGRRPGTAAEFGHQLRTIEASHGLTADEMALPQDSHPAAPDPSPRHDTGTVDYAPTELGQRAEVDEPPRQPPSASTKYRPPTPSRALVERGRLAERLHDAARRRLILIHAPAGFGKSTLAAQWRRTLADDGVAVAWLSIDADDNNVVWFLSHLIESIRVVRPDLAAELGQILDDHGDESDRFVLTALINEIHTSRDPLTVVIDDWHLVTDPATIAAMSFLLDNGCHHLQVMVTSRSQSGLPLGRMRVRDELVEIDSTALRFDEEESRQFLVDVGGLALDRDAISALRDSTEGWVAALQLATLSLRGRDDPAEFIAHLSGRHRGIAGYLAENVLSALEPEILDFMLATSVTERLCADLAETLAGVAGGQGLLEQIEERDLFLRALDDDREWFRYHHLFADFLRRRLQRDQPSRIADLHRTASRWFAAHELLSEAVDQSLAAADPDQAAELVDSRGFALIERSQMATVLGLIGKLLPAQIERRPHLQIAAAWAHILLHHRPTIVDSALDSVRVGLAALPESGNATAALRAEASLVQAAADLFRDRIDDLTELISDCLAREKTLRPFALAGSANVASYEAIHRFDFEAAKRWQEWAAPFHARTSGPFSVIYGYCLSGLAESELLNVQEAEDYYRKAYDLARRSGGHRSYTTRLAGTMLGESLYEQGLLDDAERLLDECSELGSEGGVVDFMLVTFGTGSRIKALRGDLAAAAHRLDEGTQIATALSLPRLAARIENERTRWRIAPGQYPQAMTMASALPDTAAPTSHPVNGVNGVIEVTAELNEDSAIRRLLASGDPGDAALAHRRAEQLLARATALHRPRATLRASLLHVVTTRRVQGEHDALAALVPLVAQCSRLGLIRPLCDEGPALTRLVATLVELHESQDWDAGWPAVSAPFLRAVLASSDATSPPPHAPD
;
A
#
# COMPACT_ATOMS: atom_id res chain seq x y z
N MET A 1 64.35 -29.77 4.80
CA MET A 1 64.33 -28.52 5.59
C MET A 1 62.98 -27.89 5.38
N THR A 2 62.18 -27.92 6.44
CA THR A 2 60.87 -27.31 6.60
C THR A 2 61.04 -25.81 6.78
N ASN A 3 60.26 -25.00 6.06
CA ASN A 3 59.97 -23.62 6.42
C ASN A 3 58.46 -23.44 6.48
N GLU A 4 58.02 -22.86 7.59
CA GLU A 4 56.66 -22.60 8.02
C GLU A 4 56.07 -21.40 7.26
N ASP A 5 54.88 -21.58 6.68
CA ASP A 5 53.97 -20.48 6.32
C ASP A 5 52.86 -20.42 7.39
N GLY A 6 52.69 -19.24 8.01
CA GLY A 6 51.70 -18.99 9.06
C GLY A 6 50.23 -19.10 8.60
N PRO A 7 49.27 -19.18 9.54
CA PRO A 7 47.86 -19.40 9.20
C PRO A 7 47.23 -18.11 8.67
N GLY A 8 46.62 -18.16 7.49
CA GLY A 8 45.89 -17.03 6.90
C GLY A 8 44.63 -16.62 7.69
N PRO A 9 44.09 -15.41 7.47
CA PRO A 9 43.10 -14.73 8.32
C PRO A 9 41.68 -15.33 8.34
N GLY A 10 41.41 -16.47 7.68
CA GLY A 10 40.08 -17.08 7.60
C GLY A 10 39.82 -18.31 8.50
N ARG A 11 40.87 -18.97 9.03
CA ARG A 11 40.69 -20.28 9.70
C ARG A 11 40.20 -20.23 11.15
N GLY A 12 40.29 -19.08 11.82
CA GLY A 12 39.81 -18.92 13.21
C GLY A 12 38.31 -18.64 13.35
N LEU A 13 37.63 -18.26 12.25
CA LEU A 13 36.24 -17.78 12.28
C LEU A 13 35.22 -18.92 12.17
N VAL A 14 35.54 -20.00 11.45
CA VAL A 14 34.62 -21.13 11.19
C VAL A 14 34.13 -21.83 12.47
N PRO A 15 34.98 -22.13 13.48
CA PRO A 15 34.50 -22.73 14.73
C PRO A 15 33.53 -21.83 15.50
N VAL A 16 33.73 -20.51 15.43
CA VAL A 16 32.86 -19.51 16.08
C VAL A 16 31.50 -19.47 15.39
N LEU A 17 31.48 -19.36 14.06
CA LEU A 17 30.23 -19.36 13.29
C LEU A 17 29.45 -20.66 13.46
N LYS A 18 30.14 -21.79 13.57
CA LYS A 18 29.51 -23.07 13.86
C LYS A 18 28.80 -23.07 15.22
N ALA A 19 29.45 -22.58 16.27
CA ALA A 19 28.85 -22.48 17.59
C ALA A 19 27.67 -21.49 17.65
N GLU A 20 27.77 -20.36 16.93
CA GLU A 20 26.68 -19.39 16.81
C GLU A 20 25.44 -19.99 16.11
N LEU A 21 25.65 -20.72 15.01
CA LEU A 21 24.54 -21.40 14.32
C LEU A 21 23.93 -22.52 15.18
N GLU A 22 24.74 -23.23 15.97
CA GLU A 22 24.23 -24.22 16.93
C GLU A 22 23.38 -23.57 18.03
N ALA A 23 23.75 -22.38 18.51
CA ALA A 23 22.94 -21.59 19.44
C ALA A 23 21.64 -21.08 18.81
N ASP A 24 21.63 -20.77 17.51
CA ASP A 24 20.44 -20.35 16.74
C ASP A 24 19.55 -21.53 16.29
N GLY A 25 19.73 -22.70 16.89
CA GLY A 25 18.84 -23.86 16.73
C GLY A 25 19.18 -24.78 15.54
N PHE A 26 20.35 -24.65 14.93
CA PHE A 26 20.82 -25.59 13.90
C PHE A 26 21.66 -26.72 14.49
N ALA A 27 21.52 -27.94 13.96
CA ALA A 27 22.30 -29.11 14.36
C ALA A 27 23.15 -29.63 13.18
N GLU A 28 24.11 -30.50 13.45
CA GLU A 28 24.98 -31.15 12.44
C GLU A 28 25.68 -30.16 11.49
N VAL A 29 26.06 -28.98 12.00
CA VAL A 29 26.64 -27.89 11.22
C VAL A 29 27.98 -28.33 10.61
N SER A 30 28.03 -28.37 9.28
CA SER A 30 29.22 -28.75 8.50
C SER A 30 29.47 -27.73 7.40
N GLU A 31 30.68 -27.20 7.30
CA GLU A 31 31.06 -26.33 6.18
C GLU A 31 30.96 -27.09 4.85
N ILE A 32 30.34 -26.48 3.85
CA ILE A 32 30.20 -27.03 2.49
C ILE A 32 30.71 -26.09 1.40
N GLY A 33 31.01 -24.83 1.74
CA GLY A 33 31.60 -23.88 0.81
C GLY A 33 32.11 -22.63 1.52
N HIS A 34 33.23 -22.09 1.04
CA HIS A 34 33.84 -20.88 1.55
C HIS A 34 34.19 -19.96 0.39
N GLY A 35 33.76 -18.70 0.44
CA GLY A 35 33.99 -17.72 -0.63
C GLY A 35 34.22 -16.30 -0.10
N GLY A 36 34.52 -15.37 -1.01
CA GLY A 36 34.83 -13.98 -0.65
C GLY A 36 33.70 -13.22 0.09
N PHE A 37 32.47 -13.71 -0.01
CA PHE A 37 31.28 -13.05 0.56
C PHE A 37 30.70 -13.73 1.80
N GLY A 38 31.22 -14.90 2.19
CA GLY A 38 30.66 -15.66 3.31
C GLY A 38 31.07 -17.13 3.35
N VAL A 39 30.65 -17.80 4.42
CA VAL A 39 30.81 -19.24 4.63
C VAL A 39 29.45 -19.91 4.54
N VAL A 40 29.34 -21.00 3.78
CA VAL A 40 28.12 -21.79 3.60
C VAL A 40 28.24 -23.09 4.39
N PHE A 41 27.27 -23.34 5.24
CA PHE A 41 27.16 -24.54 6.07
C PHE A 41 25.97 -25.40 5.63
N ARG A 42 26.12 -26.72 5.65
CA ARG A 42 25.00 -27.65 5.70
C ARG A 42 24.59 -27.83 7.15
N CYS A 43 23.31 -27.63 7.43
CA CYS A 43 22.74 -27.74 8.77
C CYS A 43 21.50 -28.64 8.74
N ARG A 44 21.22 -29.31 9.86
CA ARG A 44 19.91 -29.88 10.18
C ARG A 44 19.13 -28.84 10.97
N GLU A 45 17.89 -28.58 10.59
CA GLU A 45 16.96 -27.74 11.36
C GLU A 45 15.98 -28.69 12.09
N PRO A 46 16.19 -28.99 13.39
CA PRO A 46 15.43 -30.03 14.09
C PRO A 46 13.95 -29.71 14.24
N SER A 47 13.59 -28.43 14.36
CA SER A 47 12.19 -27.97 14.50
C SER A 47 11.29 -28.35 13.31
N LEU A 48 11.89 -28.53 12.12
CA LEU A 48 11.19 -28.85 10.88
C LEU A 48 11.66 -30.15 10.24
N ASP A 49 12.53 -30.89 10.93
CA ASP A 49 13.16 -32.13 10.48
C ASP A 49 13.67 -32.07 9.02
N ARG A 50 14.37 -30.97 8.67
CA ARG A 50 14.89 -30.74 7.31
C ARG A 50 16.37 -30.38 7.27
N THR A 51 17.01 -30.62 6.13
CA THR A 51 18.40 -30.25 5.88
C THR A 51 18.43 -28.99 5.02
N VAL A 52 19.18 -27.98 5.48
CA VAL A 52 19.25 -26.65 4.88
C VAL A 52 20.71 -26.25 4.62
N ALA A 53 20.91 -25.33 3.68
CA ALA A 53 22.16 -24.62 3.53
C ALA A 53 22.05 -23.26 4.23
N VAL A 54 23.02 -22.90 5.05
CA VAL A 54 23.06 -21.62 5.77
C VAL A 54 24.29 -20.85 5.35
N LYS A 55 24.10 -19.73 4.64
CA LYS A 55 25.17 -18.85 4.19
C LYS A 55 25.33 -17.69 5.16
N VAL A 56 26.43 -17.65 5.89
CA VAL A 56 26.79 -16.56 6.81
C VAL A 56 27.71 -15.58 6.11
N LEU A 57 27.40 -14.28 6.18
CA LEU A 57 28.15 -13.24 5.45
C LEU A 57 29.38 -12.74 6.23
N ASN A 58 30.43 -12.35 5.50
CA ASN A 58 31.75 -12.03 6.08
C ASN A 58 31.82 -10.65 6.79
N SER A 59 30.89 -9.71 6.53
CA SER A 59 30.95 -8.32 7.03
C SER A 59 29.67 -7.89 7.76
N THR A 60 29.82 -7.06 8.80
CA THR A 60 28.76 -6.21 9.35
C THR A 60 28.56 -5.00 8.44
N PHE A 61 27.32 -4.70 8.06
CA PHE A 61 26.99 -3.60 7.15
C PHE A 61 27.00 -2.24 7.88
N ASP A 62 27.30 -1.16 7.16
CA ASP A 62 26.95 0.22 7.55
C ASP A 62 25.45 0.48 7.28
N GLU A 63 24.89 1.62 7.75
CA GLU A 63 23.45 1.91 7.65
C GLU A 63 22.92 1.91 6.19
N ASP A 64 23.69 2.47 5.25
CA ASP A 64 23.35 2.50 3.82
C ASP A 64 23.48 1.13 3.13
N GLY A 65 24.48 0.34 3.50
CA GLY A 65 24.70 -1.02 3.02
C GLY A 65 23.65 -1.99 3.55
N TYR A 66 23.21 -1.81 4.80
CA TYR A 66 22.17 -2.63 5.44
C TYR A 66 20.79 -2.37 4.82
N ALA A 67 20.44 -1.11 4.56
CA ALA A 67 19.18 -0.75 3.90
C ALA A 67 19.11 -1.25 2.45
N ARG A 68 20.25 -1.32 1.75
CA ARG A 68 20.34 -1.90 0.39
C ARG A 68 20.31 -3.43 0.40
N PHE A 69 20.98 -4.04 1.38
CA PHE A 69 20.93 -5.47 1.65
C PHE A 69 19.50 -5.93 1.94
N LEU A 70 18.78 -5.24 2.83
CA LEU A 70 17.37 -5.52 3.14
C LEU A 70 16.45 -5.36 1.92
N ARG A 71 16.72 -4.38 1.03
CA ARG A 71 15.97 -4.20 -0.24
C ARG A 71 16.14 -5.38 -1.19
N GLU A 72 17.38 -5.77 -1.45
CA GLU A 72 17.68 -6.94 -2.32
C GLU A 72 17.16 -8.24 -1.67
N GLN A 73 17.11 -8.33 -0.33
CA GLN A 73 16.55 -9.46 0.40
C GLN A 73 15.01 -9.56 0.33
N ARG A 74 14.28 -8.45 0.51
CA ARG A 74 12.81 -8.43 0.37
C ARG A 74 12.38 -8.82 -1.05
N ALA A 75 13.11 -8.32 -2.05
CA ALA A 75 12.87 -8.66 -3.45
C ALA A 75 13.14 -10.16 -3.72
N MET A 76 14.10 -10.77 -3.03
CA MET A 76 14.39 -12.21 -3.17
C MET A 76 13.33 -13.12 -2.52
N GLY A 77 12.60 -12.61 -1.51
CA GLY A 77 11.40 -13.28 -0.99
C GLY A 77 10.28 -13.34 -2.03
N GLN A 78 10.14 -12.34 -2.91
CA GLN A 78 9.16 -12.32 -4.00
C GLN A 78 9.51 -13.30 -5.13
N LEU A 79 10.78 -13.72 -5.23
CA LEU A 79 11.23 -14.76 -6.16
C LEU A 79 11.02 -16.18 -5.64
N SER A 80 10.54 -16.33 -4.39
CA SER A 80 10.23 -17.62 -3.77
C SER A 80 9.08 -18.30 -4.52
N GLY A 81 9.29 -19.54 -4.97
CA GLY A 81 8.32 -20.33 -5.72
C GLY A 81 8.64 -20.51 -7.21
N HIS A 82 9.59 -19.75 -7.77
CA HIS A 82 10.04 -19.99 -9.15
C HIS A 82 10.82 -21.32 -9.26
N PRO A 83 10.52 -22.20 -10.24
CA PRO A 83 11.09 -23.54 -10.31
C PRO A 83 12.62 -23.56 -10.52
N ASN A 84 13.18 -22.53 -11.14
CA ASN A 84 14.61 -22.42 -11.46
C ASN A 84 15.38 -21.38 -10.60
N ILE A 85 14.83 -20.97 -9.44
CA ILE A 85 15.51 -20.11 -8.45
C ILE A 85 15.59 -20.86 -7.11
N VAL A 86 16.75 -20.84 -6.46
CA VAL A 86 16.91 -21.50 -5.15
C VAL A 86 16.08 -20.78 -4.09
N ASN A 87 15.25 -21.53 -3.37
CA ASN A 87 14.35 -20.95 -2.39
C ASN A 87 15.09 -20.52 -1.10
N VAL A 88 14.89 -19.27 -0.70
CA VAL A 88 15.32 -18.73 0.60
C VAL A 88 14.21 -19.01 1.61
N LEU A 89 14.53 -19.81 2.62
CA LEU A 89 13.57 -20.32 3.60
C LEU A 89 13.43 -19.41 4.81
N ARG A 90 14.55 -18.79 5.24
CA ARG A 90 14.62 -17.93 6.42
C ARG A 90 15.85 -17.03 6.33
N ILE A 91 15.77 -15.86 6.92
CA ILE A 91 16.92 -14.96 7.12
C ILE A 91 17.07 -14.75 8.62
N GLY A 92 18.29 -14.62 9.11
CA GLY A 92 18.54 -14.31 10.52
C GLY A 92 19.86 -13.60 10.70
N ALA A 93 20.15 -13.24 11.93
CA ALA A 93 21.44 -12.71 12.35
C ALA A 93 21.97 -13.57 13.48
N THR A 94 23.27 -13.88 13.44
CA THR A 94 23.92 -14.56 14.56
C THR A 94 23.98 -13.63 15.77
N ALA A 95 24.27 -14.18 16.96
CA ALA A 95 24.45 -13.39 18.18
C ALA A 95 25.51 -12.27 18.07
N SER A 96 26.48 -12.41 17.14
CA SER A 96 27.48 -11.37 16.85
C SER A 96 27.03 -10.34 15.80
N GLY A 97 25.77 -10.38 15.37
CA GLY A 97 25.19 -9.45 14.41
C GLY A 97 25.50 -9.77 12.94
N ARG A 98 26.09 -10.94 12.64
CA ARG A 98 26.36 -11.35 11.26
C ARG A 98 25.11 -11.93 10.62
N GLN A 99 24.75 -11.40 9.46
CA GLN A 99 23.57 -11.86 8.73
C GLN A 99 23.83 -13.24 8.11
N PHE A 100 22.82 -14.12 8.18
CA PHE A 100 22.83 -15.42 7.52
C PHE A 100 21.54 -15.68 6.75
N LEU A 101 21.67 -16.41 5.63
CA LEU A 101 20.56 -16.84 4.79
C LEU A 101 20.40 -18.35 4.86
N VAL A 102 19.22 -18.82 5.24
CA VAL A 102 18.83 -20.22 5.21
C VAL A 102 18.14 -20.50 3.87
N MET A 103 18.67 -21.44 3.13
CA MET A 103 18.20 -21.81 1.79
C MET A 103 18.07 -23.32 1.65
N GLN A 104 17.33 -23.76 0.63
CA GLN A 104 17.21 -25.18 0.32
C GLN A 104 18.58 -25.80 0.04
N TYR A 105 18.88 -26.95 0.66
CA TYR A 105 20.12 -27.68 0.41
C TYR A 105 19.98 -28.61 -0.81
N HIS A 106 20.93 -28.52 -1.75
CA HIS A 106 20.97 -29.32 -2.97
C HIS A 106 22.13 -30.33 -2.94
N ALA A 107 21.82 -31.60 -2.68
CA ALA A 107 22.83 -32.66 -2.53
C ALA A 107 23.58 -33.01 -3.83
N ARG A 108 23.03 -32.67 -5.01
CA ARG A 108 23.67 -32.93 -6.32
C ARG A 108 24.71 -31.88 -6.72
N GLY A 109 24.93 -30.86 -5.89
CA GLY A 109 25.94 -29.83 -6.11
C GLY A 109 25.63 -28.90 -7.28
N SER A 110 26.67 -28.19 -7.75
CA SER A 110 26.56 -27.20 -8.84
C SER A 110 26.95 -27.76 -10.22
N LEU A 111 26.58 -27.05 -11.29
CA LEU A 111 27.00 -27.38 -12.66
C LEU A 111 28.53 -27.35 -12.82
N ASP A 112 29.24 -26.53 -12.06
CA ASP A 112 30.71 -26.53 -12.03
C ASP A 112 31.29 -27.87 -11.52
N ALA A 113 30.67 -28.48 -10.51
CA ALA A 113 31.05 -29.81 -10.05
C ALA A 113 30.75 -30.91 -11.09
N VAL A 114 29.66 -30.74 -11.86
CA VAL A 114 29.33 -31.63 -12.98
C VAL A 114 30.36 -31.50 -14.09
N LEU A 115 30.72 -30.28 -14.49
CA LEU A 115 31.76 -30.04 -15.50
C LEU A 115 33.10 -30.64 -15.10
N ARG A 116 33.53 -30.44 -13.85
CA ARG A 116 34.80 -31.01 -13.36
C ARG A 116 34.82 -32.54 -13.32
N SER A 117 33.66 -33.18 -13.13
CA SER A 117 33.56 -34.64 -13.02
C SER A 117 33.25 -35.36 -14.32
N ARG A 118 32.48 -34.73 -15.22
CA ARG A 118 31.96 -35.35 -16.46
C ARG A 118 32.47 -34.69 -17.75
N GLY A 119 33.15 -33.54 -17.66
CA GLY A 119 33.55 -32.76 -18.82
C GLY A 119 32.41 -31.91 -19.40
N PRO A 120 32.61 -31.36 -20.62
CA PRO A 120 31.62 -30.52 -21.30
C PRO A 120 30.27 -31.21 -21.49
N LEU A 121 29.19 -30.43 -21.52
CA LEU A 121 27.83 -30.90 -21.77
C LEU A 121 27.53 -30.93 -23.27
N GLU A 122 26.68 -31.88 -23.66
CA GLU A 122 26.05 -31.88 -24.98
C GLU A 122 25.28 -30.58 -25.22
N TRP A 123 25.30 -30.09 -26.46
CA TRP A 123 24.72 -28.78 -26.78
C TRP A 123 23.23 -28.69 -26.44
N SER A 124 22.49 -29.78 -26.63
CA SER A 124 21.05 -29.85 -26.31
C SER A 124 20.79 -29.72 -24.80
N ALA A 125 21.67 -30.28 -23.97
CA ALA A 125 21.58 -30.12 -22.52
C ALA A 125 21.93 -28.70 -22.07
N ALA A 126 22.94 -28.08 -22.70
CA ALA A 126 23.32 -26.69 -22.42
C ALA A 126 22.21 -25.70 -22.82
N VAL A 127 21.60 -25.86 -23.99
CA VAL A 127 20.49 -25.02 -24.47
C VAL A 127 19.28 -25.11 -23.52
N ARG A 128 18.88 -26.32 -23.12
CA ARG A 128 17.80 -26.53 -22.14
C ARG A 128 18.05 -25.83 -20.81
N ILE A 129 19.29 -25.90 -20.29
CA ILE A 129 19.68 -25.18 -19.08
C ILE A 129 19.58 -23.67 -19.32
N GLY A 130 20.01 -23.19 -20.49
CA GLY A 130 19.90 -21.79 -20.89
C GLY A 130 18.47 -21.27 -20.91
N VAL A 131 17.50 -22.04 -21.43
CA VAL A 131 16.07 -21.68 -21.43
C VAL A 131 15.54 -21.51 -20.00
N LYS A 132 15.86 -22.46 -19.12
CA LYS A 132 15.41 -22.46 -17.72
C LYS A 132 16.03 -21.32 -16.90
N LEU A 133 17.31 -21.05 -17.10
CA LEU A 133 18.00 -19.92 -16.46
C LEU A 133 17.55 -18.57 -17.02
N ALA A 134 17.19 -18.50 -18.31
CA ALA A 134 16.61 -17.29 -18.89
C ALA A 134 15.28 -16.93 -18.23
N GLY A 135 14.41 -17.91 -17.94
CA GLY A 135 13.17 -17.69 -17.17
C GLY A 135 13.42 -17.21 -15.74
N ALA A 136 14.40 -17.80 -15.06
CA ALA A 136 14.82 -17.36 -13.72
C ALA A 136 15.35 -15.93 -13.71
N LEU A 137 16.21 -15.58 -14.68
CA LEU A 137 16.78 -14.23 -14.80
C LEU A 137 15.72 -13.22 -15.19
N GLU A 138 14.84 -13.53 -16.14
CA GLU A 138 13.75 -12.63 -16.51
C GLU A 138 12.81 -12.38 -15.33
N THR A 139 12.48 -13.41 -14.54
CA THR A 139 11.67 -13.25 -13.33
C THR A 139 12.35 -12.32 -12.32
N ALA A 140 13.67 -12.48 -12.12
CA ALA A 140 14.44 -11.58 -11.27
C ALA A 140 14.52 -10.14 -11.83
N HIS A 141 14.69 -10.00 -13.15
CA HIS A 141 14.75 -8.72 -13.86
C HIS A 141 13.44 -7.95 -13.77
N ARG A 142 12.29 -8.63 -13.88
CA ARG A 142 10.95 -8.06 -13.67
C ARG A 142 10.74 -7.60 -12.22
N ALA A 143 11.38 -8.25 -11.26
CA ALA A 143 11.42 -7.83 -9.86
C ALA A 143 12.50 -6.75 -9.57
N GLY A 144 13.19 -6.23 -10.60
CA GLY A 144 14.22 -5.21 -10.48
C GLY A 144 15.56 -5.70 -9.92
N ILE A 145 15.78 -7.02 -9.84
CA ILE A 145 17.01 -7.64 -9.31
C ILE A 145 17.91 -8.06 -10.47
N LEU A 146 19.17 -7.60 -10.46
CA LEU A 146 20.23 -8.12 -11.32
C LEU A 146 21.01 -9.20 -10.58
N HIS A 147 21.36 -10.29 -11.26
CA HIS A 147 22.10 -11.40 -10.66
C HIS A 147 23.58 -11.08 -10.44
N ARG A 148 24.24 -10.43 -11.41
CA ARG A 148 25.63 -9.90 -11.35
C ARG A 148 26.79 -10.90 -11.19
N ASP A 149 26.51 -12.19 -10.92
CA ASP A 149 27.53 -13.27 -10.83
C ASP A 149 27.03 -14.61 -11.40
N ILE A 150 26.53 -14.62 -12.64
CA ILE A 150 26.02 -15.84 -13.29
C ILE A 150 27.21 -16.69 -13.76
N LYS A 151 27.35 -17.91 -13.22
CA LYS A 151 28.40 -18.86 -13.56
C LYS A 151 28.00 -20.30 -13.20
N PRO A 152 28.64 -21.34 -13.76
CA PRO A 152 28.32 -22.73 -13.44
C PRO A 152 28.36 -23.08 -11.93
N GLY A 153 29.18 -22.36 -11.15
CA GLY A 153 29.29 -22.56 -9.70
C GLY A 153 28.04 -22.14 -8.92
N ASN A 154 27.25 -21.21 -9.46
CA ASN A 154 26.04 -20.66 -8.84
C ASN A 154 24.75 -21.27 -9.45
N VAL A 155 24.88 -22.34 -10.24
CA VAL A 155 23.72 -23.09 -10.76
C VAL A 155 23.71 -24.44 -10.07
N LEU A 156 22.82 -24.60 -9.09
CA LEU A 156 22.65 -25.82 -8.31
C LEU A 156 21.68 -26.79 -8.99
N LEU A 157 21.84 -28.08 -8.72
CA LEU A 157 20.95 -29.11 -9.25
C LEU A 157 20.03 -29.65 -8.15
N THR A 158 18.72 -29.59 -8.39
CA THR A 158 17.74 -30.26 -7.53
C THR A 158 17.94 -31.77 -7.52
N SER A 159 17.33 -32.48 -6.58
CA SER A 159 17.35 -33.96 -6.55
C SER A 159 16.88 -34.57 -7.88
N TYR A 160 15.94 -33.91 -8.56
CA TYR A 160 15.39 -34.31 -9.86
C TYR A 160 16.27 -33.92 -11.06
N GLY A 161 17.35 -33.16 -10.84
CA GLY A 161 18.30 -32.75 -11.89
C GLY A 161 17.92 -31.47 -12.61
N GLU A 162 16.96 -30.71 -12.06
CA GLU A 162 16.58 -29.40 -12.58
C GLU A 162 17.57 -28.32 -12.12
N PRO A 163 17.96 -27.36 -13.00
CA PRO A 163 18.86 -26.28 -12.63
C PRO A 163 18.11 -25.20 -11.82
N GLN A 164 18.73 -24.75 -10.74
CA GLN A 164 18.28 -23.62 -9.94
C GLN A 164 19.42 -22.63 -9.74
N LEU A 165 19.16 -21.36 -10.03
CA LEU A 165 20.11 -20.27 -9.87
C LEU A 165 20.18 -19.87 -8.39
N SER A 166 21.40 -19.85 -7.83
CA SER A 166 21.72 -19.46 -6.45
C SER A 166 22.59 -18.21 -6.43
N ASP A 167 22.78 -17.62 -5.25
CA ASP A 167 23.76 -16.54 -5.03
C ASP A 167 23.53 -15.29 -5.88
N PHE A 168 22.29 -14.81 -5.92
CA PHE A 168 21.97 -13.46 -6.38
C PHE A 168 22.88 -12.46 -5.65
N GLY A 169 23.41 -11.48 -6.38
CA GLY A 169 24.56 -10.65 -6.00
C GLY A 169 24.35 -9.64 -4.86
N ILE A 170 23.91 -10.12 -3.70
CA ILE A 170 23.54 -9.41 -2.46
C ILE A 170 24.72 -8.67 -1.79
N ALA A 171 25.92 -8.75 -2.36
CA ALA A 171 27.15 -8.18 -1.78
C ALA A 171 28.04 -7.42 -2.78
N ARG A 172 27.56 -7.10 -3.99
CA ARG A 172 28.26 -6.15 -4.88
C ARG A 172 27.77 -4.73 -4.61
N ILE A 173 28.27 -4.15 -3.53
CA ILE A 173 28.11 -2.72 -3.22
C ILE A 173 28.66 -1.93 -4.40
N ALA A 174 27.86 -1.00 -4.93
CA ALA A 174 28.27 -0.06 -5.95
C ALA A 174 29.29 0.94 -5.37
N GLY A 175 30.55 0.52 -5.38
CA GLY A 175 31.77 1.30 -5.26
C GLY A 175 32.81 0.48 -6.02
N GLY A 176 33.31 1.00 -7.14
CA GLY A 176 34.08 0.20 -8.10
C GLY A 176 35.24 -0.53 -7.45
N PHE A 177 35.30 -1.86 -7.61
CA PHE A 177 36.46 -2.75 -7.39
C PHE A 177 37.33 -2.60 -6.13
N GLU A 178 37.00 -1.74 -5.17
CA GLU A 178 37.80 -1.47 -3.97
C GLU A 178 37.06 -1.95 -2.73
N THR A 179 37.64 -2.98 -2.10
CA THR A 179 37.46 -3.26 -0.68
C THR A 179 38.67 -2.70 0.06
N ASP A 180 38.54 -2.37 1.36
CA ASP A 180 39.63 -1.90 2.25
C ASP A 180 40.87 -2.82 2.32
N THR A 181 40.83 -3.99 1.66
CA THR A 181 41.91 -4.98 1.60
C THR A 181 42.46 -5.21 0.18
N GLY A 182 42.04 -4.44 -0.83
CA GLY A 182 42.58 -4.50 -2.19
C GLY A 182 42.27 -5.80 -2.95
N THR A 183 41.27 -6.58 -2.52
CA THR A 183 40.91 -7.85 -3.17
C THR A 183 39.65 -7.69 -4.00
N ILE A 184 39.73 -8.02 -5.29
CA ILE A 184 38.64 -7.88 -6.25
C ILE A 184 37.61 -9.00 -6.09
N THR A 185 36.38 -8.63 -5.79
CA THR A 185 35.25 -9.54 -5.53
C THR A 185 34.42 -9.76 -6.81
N GLY A 186 34.59 -10.95 -7.42
CA GLY A 186 33.83 -11.45 -8.58
C GLY A 186 34.64 -12.45 -9.40
N SER A 187 33.99 -13.28 -10.23
CA SER A 187 34.68 -14.16 -11.19
C SER A 187 34.88 -13.43 -12.53
N PRO A 188 36.09 -12.92 -12.85
CA PRO A 188 36.32 -12.07 -14.03
C PRO A 188 35.85 -12.70 -15.34
N ALA A 189 36.03 -14.02 -15.47
CA ALA A 189 35.77 -14.76 -16.69
C ALA A 189 34.30 -14.80 -17.15
N PHE A 190 33.35 -14.44 -16.27
CA PHE A 190 31.90 -14.40 -16.55
C PHE A 190 31.30 -12.99 -16.45
N THR A 191 32.11 -11.98 -16.09
CA THR A 191 31.64 -10.60 -15.93
C THR A 191 31.70 -9.87 -17.28
N ALA A 192 30.68 -9.07 -17.60
CA ALA A 192 30.60 -8.33 -18.85
C ALA A 192 31.72 -7.27 -18.97
N PRO A 193 32.24 -6.99 -20.19
CA PRO A 193 33.36 -6.06 -20.40
C PRO A 193 33.11 -4.64 -19.88
N GLU A 194 31.90 -4.11 -20.03
CA GLU A 194 31.51 -2.78 -19.57
C GLU A 194 31.49 -2.71 -18.04
N VAL A 195 31.03 -3.76 -17.36
CA VAL A 195 31.03 -3.85 -15.89
C VAL A 195 32.44 -3.94 -15.34
N LEU A 196 33.35 -4.62 -16.05
CA LEU A 196 34.78 -4.64 -15.71
C LEU A 196 35.48 -3.28 -15.96
N SER A 197 34.91 -2.45 -16.84
CA SER A 197 35.43 -1.12 -17.16
C SER A 197 34.93 -0.02 -16.23
N GLY A 198 33.99 -0.34 -15.32
CA GLY A 198 33.45 0.56 -14.30
C GLY A 198 32.02 1.04 -14.56
N ASP A 199 31.38 0.63 -15.65
CA ASP A 199 29.98 0.95 -15.91
C ASP A 199 29.07 0.13 -14.96
N PRO A 200 27.89 0.67 -14.57
CA PRO A 200 26.96 -0.06 -13.73
C PRO A 200 26.41 -1.31 -14.46
N PRO A 201 26.18 -2.43 -13.75
CA PRO A 201 25.59 -3.62 -14.34
C PRO A 201 24.15 -3.35 -14.83
N THR A 202 23.78 -3.99 -15.94
CA THR A 202 22.49 -3.86 -16.63
C THR A 202 21.90 -5.24 -16.97
N LEU A 203 20.66 -5.30 -17.49
CA LEU A 203 20.04 -6.53 -17.99
C LEU A 203 20.94 -7.22 -19.04
N ALA A 204 21.49 -6.44 -19.97
CA ALA A 204 22.40 -6.92 -21.00
C ALA A 204 23.71 -7.49 -20.44
N SER A 205 24.13 -7.07 -19.24
CA SER A 205 25.30 -7.63 -18.55
C SER A 205 25.02 -9.00 -17.91
N ASP A 206 23.79 -9.25 -17.45
CA ASP A 206 23.36 -10.58 -16.98
C ASP A 206 23.17 -11.53 -18.17
N VAL A 207 22.65 -11.05 -19.31
CA VAL A 207 22.57 -11.83 -20.56
C VAL A 207 23.98 -12.26 -21.02
N TYR A 208 24.97 -11.38 -20.91
CA TYR A 208 26.37 -11.75 -21.14
C TYR A 208 26.86 -12.84 -20.18
N GLY A 209 26.56 -12.72 -18.88
CA GLY A 209 26.92 -13.73 -17.87
C GLY A 209 26.29 -15.11 -18.14
N LEU A 210 25.03 -15.14 -18.58
CA LEU A 210 24.37 -16.37 -19.02
C LEU A 210 25.04 -16.93 -20.29
N GLY A 211 25.34 -16.09 -21.28
CA GLY A 211 26.09 -16.49 -22.48
C GLY A 211 27.45 -17.09 -22.16
N ALA A 212 28.23 -16.45 -21.27
CA ALA A 212 29.52 -16.95 -20.81
C ALA A 212 29.41 -18.27 -20.03
N THR A 213 28.31 -18.45 -19.28
CA THR A 213 27.99 -19.71 -18.60
C THR A 213 27.72 -20.81 -19.61
N LEU A 214 26.89 -20.56 -20.63
CA LEU A 214 26.61 -21.52 -21.71
C LEU A 214 27.88 -21.88 -22.50
N PHE A 215 28.73 -20.90 -22.81
CA PHE A 215 30.03 -21.15 -23.42
C PHE A 215 30.84 -22.15 -22.58
N CYS A 216 30.95 -21.92 -21.27
CA CYS A 216 31.68 -22.81 -20.36
C CYS A 216 31.05 -24.21 -20.29
N LEU A 217 29.72 -24.32 -20.31
CA LEU A 217 29.05 -25.62 -20.34
C LEU A 217 29.37 -26.41 -21.61
N LEU A 218 29.49 -25.72 -22.76
CA LEU A 218 29.74 -26.33 -24.07
C LEU A 218 31.22 -26.69 -24.31
N THR A 219 32.17 -25.93 -23.75
CA THR A 219 33.61 -26.11 -23.98
C THR A 219 34.35 -26.75 -22.81
N GLY A 220 33.73 -26.76 -21.63
CA GLY A 220 34.35 -27.19 -20.37
C GLY A 220 35.31 -26.18 -19.74
N HIS A 221 35.50 -25.01 -20.36
CA HIS A 221 36.36 -23.94 -19.84
C HIS A 221 35.76 -22.56 -20.12
N ALA A 222 36.08 -21.56 -19.29
CA ALA A 222 35.58 -20.20 -19.52
C ALA A 222 36.19 -19.59 -20.80
N ALA A 223 35.45 -18.67 -21.45
CA ALA A 223 35.90 -17.99 -22.67
C ALA A 223 37.20 -17.19 -22.46
N PHE A 224 37.32 -16.55 -21.29
CA PHE A 224 38.51 -15.82 -20.87
C PHE A 224 39.11 -16.44 -19.61
N GLU A 225 39.66 -17.65 -19.74
CA GLU A 225 40.36 -18.30 -18.62
C GLU A 225 41.71 -17.61 -18.33
N ARG A 226 42.10 -17.65 -17.05
CA ARG A 226 43.37 -17.11 -16.57
C ARG A 226 44.50 -18.05 -17.00
N ARG A 227 45.51 -17.53 -17.69
CA ARG A 227 46.70 -18.28 -18.07
C ARG A 227 47.58 -18.51 -16.83
N SER A 228 48.29 -19.63 -16.79
CA SER A 228 49.21 -19.95 -15.69
C SER A 228 50.26 -18.85 -15.51
N GLY A 229 50.37 -18.27 -14.30
CA GLY A 229 51.27 -17.15 -13.99
C GLY A 229 50.77 -15.76 -14.39
N GLU A 230 49.58 -15.64 -14.99
CA GLU A 230 49.00 -14.35 -15.40
C GLU A 230 48.47 -13.57 -14.19
N GLN A 231 48.74 -12.25 -14.13
CA GLN A 231 48.14 -11.37 -13.12
C GLN A 231 46.65 -11.16 -13.43
N ILE A 232 45.81 -11.04 -12.40
CA ILE A 232 44.35 -10.86 -12.56
C ILE A 232 44.04 -9.62 -13.44
N VAL A 233 44.83 -8.55 -13.34
CA VAL A 233 44.70 -7.34 -14.15
C VAL A 233 44.90 -7.61 -15.65
N ALA A 234 45.79 -8.54 -16.03
CA ALA A 234 46.00 -8.90 -17.43
C ALA A 234 44.81 -9.67 -18.02
N GLN A 235 44.11 -10.46 -17.20
CA GLN A 235 42.86 -11.10 -17.59
C GLN A 235 41.75 -10.05 -17.83
N PHE A 236 41.64 -9.01 -16.99
CA PHE A 236 40.69 -7.92 -17.20
C PHE A 236 40.94 -7.14 -18.49
N LEU A 237 42.21 -6.78 -18.74
CA LEU A 237 42.57 -6.07 -19.96
C LEU A 237 42.23 -6.88 -21.21
N ARG A 238 42.37 -8.21 -21.17
CA ARG A 238 41.94 -9.09 -22.27
C ARG A 238 40.42 -9.09 -22.45
N ILE A 239 39.65 -9.20 -21.38
CA ILE A 239 38.18 -9.19 -21.46
C ILE A 239 37.69 -7.83 -21.98
N ALA A 240 38.33 -6.72 -21.58
CA ALA A 240 37.98 -5.38 -22.03
C ALA A 240 38.43 -5.07 -23.47
N ALA A 241 39.51 -5.70 -23.97
CA ALA A 241 40.13 -5.38 -25.26
C ALA A 241 39.83 -6.38 -26.38
N GLU A 242 39.70 -7.67 -26.09
CA GLU A 242 39.53 -8.75 -27.07
C GLU A 242 38.05 -9.13 -27.25
N SER A 243 37.67 -9.64 -28.43
CA SER A 243 36.35 -10.27 -28.61
C SER A 243 36.36 -11.70 -28.09
N ALA A 244 35.22 -12.18 -27.58
CA ALA A 244 35.10 -13.55 -27.10
C ALA A 244 35.50 -14.56 -28.19
N PRO A 245 36.24 -15.65 -27.84
CA PRO A 245 36.60 -16.69 -28.79
C PRO A 245 35.34 -17.35 -29.37
N ARG A 246 35.40 -17.71 -30.65
CA ARG A 246 34.31 -18.43 -31.33
C ARG A 246 34.19 -19.86 -30.82
N LEU A 247 32.96 -20.36 -30.75
CA LEU A 247 32.70 -21.75 -30.36
C LEU A 247 33.19 -22.73 -31.45
N PRO A 248 33.77 -23.89 -31.07
CA PRO A 248 34.24 -24.88 -32.03
C PRO A 248 33.10 -25.41 -32.91
N ALA A 249 33.37 -25.61 -34.19
CA ALA A 249 32.37 -26.09 -35.15
C ALA A 249 32.02 -27.58 -35.00
N ALA A 250 32.87 -28.36 -34.32
CA ALA A 250 32.67 -29.79 -34.14
C ALA A 250 31.65 -30.04 -33.00
N GLY A 251 30.52 -30.68 -33.33
CA GLY A 251 29.53 -31.13 -32.35
C GLY A 251 28.51 -30.09 -31.86
N ILE A 252 28.62 -28.82 -32.30
CA ILE A 252 27.70 -27.74 -31.90
C ILE A 252 27.03 -27.10 -33.14
N PRO A 253 25.70 -27.08 -33.24
CA PRO A 253 24.98 -26.44 -34.35
C PRO A 253 25.33 -24.96 -34.58
N ALA A 254 25.21 -24.50 -35.82
CA ALA A 254 25.62 -23.15 -36.20
C ALA A 254 24.77 -22.04 -35.56
N ASP A 255 23.48 -22.29 -35.39
CA ASP A 255 22.52 -21.42 -34.72
C ASP A 255 22.74 -21.35 -33.20
N VAL A 256 23.05 -22.48 -32.54
CA VAL A 256 23.49 -22.49 -31.12
C VAL A 256 24.73 -21.63 -30.92
N ARG A 257 25.73 -21.76 -31.79
CA ARG A 257 26.95 -20.95 -31.71
C ARG A 257 26.66 -19.46 -31.91
N ALA A 258 25.85 -19.11 -32.90
CA ALA A 258 25.46 -17.74 -33.16
C ALA A 258 24.72 -17.10 -31.98
N ALA A 259 23.81 -17.83 -31.33
CA ALA A 259 23.07 -17.35 -30.17
C ALA A 259 24.00 -17.06 -28.97
N VAL A 260 24.90 -17.99 -28.63
CA VAL A 260 25.87 -17.79 -27.53
C VAL A 260 26.85 -16.67 -27.84
N GLU A 261 27.35 -16.58 -29.08
CA GLU A 261 28.25 -15.52 -29.51
C GLU A 261 27.57 -14.13 -29.50
N SER A 262 26.27 -14.05 -29.85
CA SER A 262 25.49 -12.81 -29.79
C SER A 262 25.24 -12.35 -28.36
N ALA A 263 24.93 -13.27 -27.43
CA ALA A 263 24.78 -12.95 -26.01
C ALA A 263 26.10 -12.44 -25.39
N MET A 264 27.24 -12.91 -25.89
CA MET A 264 28.58 -12.50 -25.46
C MET A 264 29.18 -11.35 -26.30
N ALA A 265 28.37 -10.63 -27.08
CA ALA A 265 28.85 -9.50 -27.88
C ALA A 265 29.47 -8.40 -27.00
N ARG A 266 30.59 -7.80 -27.45
CA ARG A 266 31.28 -6.75 -26.68
C ARG A 266 30.41 -5.51 -26.48
N ASP A 267 29.71 -5.09 -27.54
CA ASP A 267 28.74 -3.99 -27.52
C ASP A 267 27.42 -4.48 -26.91
N PRO A 268 26.96 -3.92 -25.76
CA PRO A 268 25.70 -4.31 -25.13
C PRO A 268 24.49 -4.18 -26.07
N GLY A 269 24.50 -3.22 -27.01
CA GLY A 269 23.40 -3.02 -27.96
C GLY A 269 23.28 -4.10 -29.04
N ARG A 270 24.26 -5.01 -29.14
CA ARG A 270 24.23 -6.18 -30.05
C ARG A 270 23.83 -7.47 -29.36
N ARG A 271 23.59 -7.44 -28.05
CA ARG A 271 23.09 -8.57 -27.27
C ARG A 271 21.55 -8.57 -27.33
N PRO A 272 20.90 -9.72 -27.07
CA PRO A 272 19.48 -9.72 -26.75
C PRO A 272 19.20 -8.72 -25.61
N GLY A 273 18.15 -7.91 -25.76
CA GLY A 273 17.84 -6.81 -24.85
C GLY A 273 17.34 -7.28 -23.47
N THR A 274 16.82 -8.51 -23.38
CA THR A 274 16.34 -9.13 -22.15
C THR A 274 16.71 -10.62 -22.07
N ALA A 275 16.60 -11.19 -20.86
CA ALA A 275 16.78 -12.63 -20.66
C ALA A 275 15.68 -13.44 -21.37
N ALA A 276 14.43 -12.95 -21.38
CA ALA A 276 13.34 -13.56 -22.15
C ALA A 276 13.66 -13.65 -23.65
N GLU A 277 14.16 -12.58 -24.26
CA GLU A 277 14.51 -12.57 -25.68
C GLU A 277 15.56 -13.65 -26.00
N PHE A 278 16.62 -13.75 -25.17
CA PHE A 278 17.63 -14.78 -25.33
C PHE A 278 17.06 -16.20 -25.12
N GLY A 279 16.21 -16.39 -24.12
CA GLY A 279 15.55 -17.67 -23.89
C GLY A 279 14.62 -18.09 -25.03
N HIS A 280 13.91 -17.15 -25.67
CA HIS A 280 13.05 -17.44 -26.83
C HIS A 280 13.87 -17.83 -28.07
N GLN A 281 15.04 -17.21 -28.26
CA GLN A 281 16.00 -17.64 -29.28
C GLN A 281 16.45 -19.08 -29.04
N LEU A 282 16.77 -19.44 -27.79
CA LEU A 282 17.15 -20.82 -27.42
C LEU A 282 16.00 -21.83 -27.63
N ARG A 283 14.75 -21.48 -27.29
CA ARG A 283 13.57 -22.34 -27.57
C ARG A 283 13.31 -22.53 -29.06
N THR A 284 13.57 -21.49 -29.86
CA THR A 284 13.47 -21.57 -31.32
C THR A 284 14.51 -22.56 -31.89
N ILE A 285 15.71 -22.60 -31.30
CA ILE A 285 16.75 -23.57 -31.63
C ILE A 285 16.34 -24.98 -31.19
N GLU A 286 15.73 -25.17 -30.02
CA GLU A 286 15.19 -26.48 -29.63
C GLU A 286 14.18 -26.99 -30.67
N ALA A 287 13.23 -26.13 -31.08
CA ALA A 287 12.23 -26.46 -32.07
C ALA A 287 12.83 -26.74 -33.47
N SER A 288 13.82 -25.96 -33.92
CA SER A 288 14.44 -26.12 -35.25
C SER A 288 15.24 -27.42 -35.40
N HIS A 289 15.76 -27.95 -34.28
CA HIS A 289 16.48 -29.23 -34.22
C HIS A 289 15.60 -30.42 -33.80
N GLY A 290 14.27 -30.24 -33.71
CA GLY A 290 13.32 -31.30 -33.37
C GLY A 290 13.36 -31.76 -31.91
N LEU A 291 13.90 -30.93 -31.01
CA LEU A 291 13.80 -31.13 -29.57
C LEU A 291 12.44 -30.58 -29.07
N THR A 292 11.92 -31.16 -27.99
CA THR A 292 10.77 -30.58 -27.29
C THR A 292 11.21 -29.26 -26.67
N ALA A 293 10.61 -28.14 -27.09
CA ALA A 293 10.91 -26.83 -26.53
C ALA A 293 10.62 -26.82 -25.03
N ASP A 294 11.65 -26.55 -24.22
CA ASP A 294 11.53 -26.47 -22.77
C ASP A 294 10.68 -25.25 -22.39
N GLU A 295 9.96 -25.36 -21.28
CA GLU A 295 9.14 -24.26 -20.77
C GLU A 295 10.02 -23.20 -20.11
N MET A 296 9.87 -21.96 -20.56
CA MET A 296 10.43 -20.80 -19.86
C MET A 296 9.36 -20.30 -18.89
N ALA A 297 9.53 -20.60 -17.60
CA ALA A 297 8.61 -20.14 -16.58
C ALA A 297 8.68 -18.62 -16.47
N LEU A 298 7.60 -17.94 -16.86
CA LEU A 298 7.40 -16.49 -16.73
C LEU A 298 6.04 -16.26 -16.06
N PRO A 299 5.91 -15.27 -15.15
CA PRO A 299 4.61 -14.87 -14.62
C PRO A 299 3.68 -14.44 -15.77
N GLN A 300 2.44 -14.95 -15.82
CA GLN A 300 1.46 -14.50 -16.81
C GLN A 300 0.97 -13.09 -16.46
N ASP A 301 1.12 -12.13 -17.38
CA ASP A 301 0.61 -10.77 -17.26
C ASP A 301 -0.92 -10.78 -17.47
N SER A 302 -1.69 -10.70 -16.37
CA SER A 302 -3.15 -10.58 -16.42
C SER A 302 -3.55 -9.15 -16.83
N HIS A 303 -3.72 -8.93 -18.13
CA HIS A 303 -4.38 -7.73 -18.66
C HIS A 303 -5.84 -8.08 -19.06
N PRO A 304 -6.88 -7.43 -18.49
CA PRO A 304 -8.23 -7.49 -19.04
C PRO A 304 -8.29 -6.68 -20.33
N ALA A 305 -8.83 -7.29 -21.39
CA ALA A 305 -9.07 -6.64 -22.68
C ALA A 305 -10.16 -5.55 -22.57
N ALA A 306 -9.91 -4.39 -23.16
CA ALA A 306 -10.84 -3.27 -23.23
C ALA A 306 -12.02 -3.56 -24.20
N PRO A 307 -13.26 -3.11 -23.91
CA PRO A 307 -14.36 -3.11 -24.87
C PRO A 307 -14.46 -1.79 -25.67
N ASP A 308 -14.83 -1.96 -26.94
CA ASP A 308 -15.06 -0.96 -28.01
C ASP A 308 -16.27 -0.04 -27.72
N PRO A 309 -16.27 1.26 -28.07
CA PRO A 309 -17.36 2.18 -27.73
C PRO A 309 -18.42 2.24 -28.84
N SER A 310 -19.70 2.21 -28.47
CA SER A 310 -20.85 2.54 -29.32
C SER A 310 -21.87 3.37 -28.54
N PRO A 311 -22.73 4.16 -29.22
CA PRO A 311 -22.85 5.58 -28.92
C PRO A 311 -23.97 5.96 -27.95
N ARG A 312 -23.72 7.08 -27.25
CA ARG A 312 -24.59 7.76 -26.30
C ARG A 312 -25.93 8.18 -26.94
N HIS A 313 -27.03 7.95 -26.21
CA HIS A 313 -28.26 8.70 -26.36
C HIS A 313 -28.40 9.72 -25.23
N ASP A 314 -28.72 10.94 -25.67
CA ASP A 314 -28.94 12.15 -24.92
C ASP A 314 -30.35 12.21 -24.31
N THR A 315 -30.59 13.22 -23.48
CA THR A 315 -31.85 13.67 -22.83
C THR A 315 -32.19 13.05 -21.45
N GLY A 316 -32.52 13.81 -20.40
CA GLY A 316 -32.69 15.25 -20.30
C GLY A 316 -32.73 15.70 -18.83
N THR A 317 -32.32 16.95 -18.65
CA THR A 317 -32.38 17.75 -17.44
C THR A 317 -33.80 17.95 -16.96
N VAL A 318 -34.03 17.82 -15.64
CA VAL A 318 -35.22 18.37 -14.97
C VAL A 318 -34.75 19.13 -13.73
N ASP A 319 -34.92 20.45 -13.78
CA ASP A 319 -34.79 21.40 -12.67
C ASP A 319 -35.75 21.04 -11.52
N TYR A 320 -35.23 21.00 -10.29
CA TYR A 320 -36.03 21.28 -9.10
C TYR A 320 -35.30 22.29 -8.20
N ALA A 321 -35.94 23.44 -8.05
CA ALA A 321 -35.51 24.58 -7.24
C ALA A 321 -35.55 24.26 -5.72
N PRO A 322 -34.71 24.94 -4.91
CA PRO A 322 -34.43 24.58 -3.53
C PRO A 322 -35.47 25.14 -2.55
N THR A 323 -35.77 24.39 -1.49
CA THR A 323 -36.54 24.88 -0.35
C THR A 323 -35.56 25.36 0.74
N GLU A 324 -35.48 26.67 0.92
CA GLU A 324 -34.78 27.32 2.04
C GLU A 324 -35.48 27.03 3.38
N LEU A 325 -34.66 26.75 4.41
CA LEU A 325 -34.87 26.94 5.87
C LEU A 325 -33.64 26.27 6.55
N GLY A 326 -32.73 26.90 7.29
CA GLY A 326 -32.55 28.27 7.72
C GLY A 326 -31.24 28.35 8.51
N GLN A 327 -30.53 29.46 8.32
CA GLN A 327 -29.55 30.11 9.20
C GLN A 327 -28.47 29.25 9.92
N ARG A 328 -27.27 29.37 9.34
CA ARG A 328 -25.95 29.16 9.92
C ARG A 328 -25.85 29.58 11.39
N ALA A 329 -25.40 28.66 12.23
CA ALA A 329 -24.50 28.96 13.32
C ALA A 329 -23.11 28.49 12.88
N GLU A 330 -22.20 29.43 12.63
CA GLU A 330 -20.77 29.15 12.53
C GLU A 330 -20.32 28.58 13.88
N VAL A 331 -20.05 27.27 13.88
CA VAL A 331 -19.26 26.62 14.92
C VAL A 331 -17.96 26.26 14.23
N ASP A 332 -16.86 26.88 14.68
CA ASP A 332 -15.50 26.53 14.31
C ASP A 332 -15.31 25.01 14.47
N GLU A 333 -15.28 24.28 13.37
CA GLU A 333 -14.88 22.87 13.33
C GLU A 333 -13.35 22.80 13.34
N PRO A 334 -12.73 22.03 14.26
CA PRO A 334 -11.29 21.80 14.20
C PRO A 334 -10.93 20.96 12.96
N PRO A 335 -9.73 21.15 12.37
CA PRO A 335 -9.32 20.48 11.14
C PRO A 335 -9.35 18.96 11.27
N ARG A 336 -9.91 18.27 10.26
CA ARG A 336 -10.23 16.84 10.23
C ARG A 336 -9.08 15.92 9.77
N GLN A 337 -7.85 16.43 9.65
CA GLN A 337 -6.67 15.71 9.16
C GLN A 337 -5.46 16.02 10.06
N PRO A 338 -4.39 15.20 10.06
CA PRO A 338 -3.22 15.48 10.88
C PRO A 338 -2.74 16.91 10.61
N PRO A 339 -2.57 17.74 11.65
CA PRO A 339 -2.22 19.13 11.46
C PRO A 339 -0.85 19.17 10.83
N SER A 340 -0.80 19.60 9.57
CA SER A 340 0.42 19.96 8.86
C SER A 340 0.37 21.45 8.63
N ALA A 341 1.50 22.14 8.80
CA ALA A 341 1.50 23.59 8.68
C ALA A 341 1.19 24.03 7.23
N SER A 342 0.20 24.91 7.08
CA SER A 342 -0.34 25.44 5.82
C SER A 342 0.71 26.00 4.85
N THR A 343 1.87 26.38 5.39
CA THR A 343 3.05 26.87 4.66
C THR A 343 3.67 25.83 3.72
N LYS A 344 3.43 24.53 3.93
CA LYS A 344 3.88 23.46 3.04
C LYS A 344 3.25 23.56 1.64
N TYR A 345 2.06 24.15 1.58
CA TYR A 345 1.21 24.21 0.39
C TYR A 345 1.34 25.50 -0.43
N ARG A 346 2.37 26.29 -0.13
CA ARG A 346 2.62 27.60 -0.76
C ARG A 346 4.06 27.69 -1.26
N PRO A 347 4.30 28.40 -2.37
CA PRO A 347 5.66 28.67 -2.81
C PRO A 347 6.39 29.61 -1.86
N PRO A 348 7.72 29.63 -1.89
CA PRO A 348 8.50 30.61 -1.15
C PRO A 348 8.24 32.04 -1.67
N THR A 349 7.93 32.97 -0.75
CA THR A 349 7.73 34.39 -1.06
C THR A 349 9.08 35.11 -1.18
N PRO A 350 9.38 35.80 -2.30
CA PRO A 350 10.62 36.54 -2.43
C PRO A 350 10.57 37.85 -1.63
N SER A 351 11.59 38.10 -0.81
CA SER A 351 11.73 39.34 -0.02
C SER A 351 12.18 40.57 -0.84
N ARG A 352 12.71 40.36 -2.05
CA ARG A 352 13.20 41.40 -2.98
C ARG A 352 12.96 41.02 -4.45
N ALA A 353 13.21 41.98 -5.35
CA ALA A 353 13.17 41.78 -6.79
C ALA A 353 14.06 40.59 -7.20
N LEU A 354 13.43 39.57 -7.80
CA LEU A 354 14.13 38.42 -8.35
C LEU A 354 14.73 38.79 -9.72
N VAL A 355 15.86 38.18 -10.05
CA VAL A 355 16.40 38.23 -11.42
C VAL A 355 15.46 37.45 -12.33
N GLU A 356 14.92 38.12 -13.35
CA GLU A 356 13.98 37.51 -14.30
C GLU A 356 14.75 36.60 -15.27
N ARG A 357 14.28 35.35 -15.37
CA ARG A 357 14.96 34.28 -16.10
C ARG A 357 14.39 34.11 -17.51
N GLY A 358 14.42 35.17 -18.32
CA GLY A 358 13.72 35.23 -19.62
C GLY A 358 13.95 34.01 -20.51
N ARG A 359 15.21 33.57 -20.68
CA ARG A 359 15.55 32.39 -21.48
C ARG A 359 14.99 31.07 -20.96
N LEU A 360 14.80 30.94 -19.64
CA LEU A 360 14.23 29.73 -19.03
C LEU A 360 12.71 29.79 -19.05
N ALA A 361 12.11 30.98 -18.90
CA ALA A 361 10.68 31.20 -19.05
C ALA A 361 10.20 30.89 -20.47
N GLU A 362 10.92 31.33 -21.51
CA GLU A 362 10.63 30.96 -22.91
C GLU A 362 10.66 29.43 -23.10
N ARG A 363 11.68 28.77 -22.56
CA ARG A 363 11.83 27.32 -22.64
C ARG A 363 10.73 26.55 -21.90
N LEU A 364 10.18 27.11 -20.81
CA LEU A 364 9.03 26.56 -20.08
C LEU A 364 7.70 26.84 -20.80
N HIS A 365 7.59 27.98 -21.49
CA HIS A 365 6.41 28.34 -22.29
C HIS A 365 6.26 27.45 -23.53
N ASP A 366 7.34 27.23 -24.27
CA ASP A 366 7.38 26.31 -25.42
C ASP A 366 7.05 24.86 -25.02
N ALA A 367 7.21 24.57 -23.73
CA ALA A 367 7.04 23.28 -23.08
C ALA A 367 5.66 23.09 -22.43
N ALA A 368 4.78 24.09 -22.43
CA ALA A 368 3.58 24.15 -21.57
C ALA A 368 2.59 22.97 -21.71
N ARG A 369 2.68 22.16 -22.77
CA ARG A 369 1.82 20.97 -23.00
C ARG A 369 2.41 19.64 -22.51
N ARG A 370 3.62 19.66 -21.95
CA ARG A 370 4.33 18.45 -21.51
C ARG A 370 3.90 18.06 -20.11
N ARG A 371 3.83 16.75 -19.84
CA ARG A 371 3.31 16.21 -18.58
C ARG A 371 4.26 16.44 -17.40
N LEU A 372 5.57 16.32 -17.63
CA LEU A 372 6.58 16.45 -16.59
C LEU A 372 7.57 17.58 -16.91
N ILE A 373 7.68 18.54 -16.00
CA ILE A 373 8.76 19.53 -15.99
C ILE A 373 9.70 19.17 -14.84
N LEU A 374 10.95 18.81 -15.13
CA LEU A 374 11.97 18.53 -14.14
C LEU A 374 12.99 19.66 -14.07
N ILE A 375 13.08 20.32 -12.92
CA ILE A 375 14.11 21.31 -12.60
C ILE A 375 15.08 20.67 -11.61
N HIS A 376 16.27 20.26 -12.07
CA HIS A 376 17.20 19.52 -11.21
C HIS A 376 18.62 20.11 -11.19
N ALA A 377 19.15 20.29 -9.97
CA ALA A 377 20.47 20.86 -9.70
C ALA A 377 20.83 20.74 -8.21
N PRO A 378 22.11 20.84 -7.84
CA PRO A 378 22.53 20.95 -6.45
C PRO A 378 21.86 22.12 -5.68
N ALA A 379 22.04 22.17 -4.37
CA ALA A 379 21.48 23.25 -3.54
C ALA A 379 22.00 24.63 -3.98
N GLY A 380 21.15 25.66 -3.90
CA GLY A 380 21.55 27.05 -4.18
C GLY A 380 21.62 27.47 -5.66
N PHE A 381 21.13 26.65 -6.60
CA PHE A 381 21.02 27.01 -8.02
C PHE A 381 19.71 27.75 -8.40
N GLY A 382 18.81 28.00 -7.43
CA GLY A 382 17.57 28.75 -7.67
C GLY A 382 16.41 27.93 -8.26
N LYS A 383 16.39 26.60 -8.06
CA LYS A 383 15.33 25.70 -8.56
C LYS A 383 13.92 26.12 -8.13
N SER A 384 13.68 26.20 -6.82
CA SER A 384 12.40 26.59 -6.24
C SER A 384 12.02 28.03 -6.60
N THR A 385 13.02 28.91 -6.78
CA THR A 385 12.81 30.28 -7.26
C THR A 385 12.30 30.31 -8.70
N LEU A 386 12.87 29.50 -9.60
CA LEU A 386 12.37 29.38 -10.97
C LEU A 386 10.96 28.78 -11.01
N ALA A 387 10.69 27.74 -10.22
CA ALA A 387 9.37 27.13 -10.12
C ALA A 387 8.32 28.14 -9.60
N ALA A 388 8.66 28.95 -8.60
CA ALA A 388 7.80 30.00 -8.08
C ALA A 388 7.57 31.13 -9.12
N GLN A 389 8.59 31.51 -9.89
CA GLN A 389 8.44 32.46 -11.00
C GLN A 389 7.45 31.92 -12.05
N TRP A 390 7.61 30.66 -12.46
CA TRP A 390 6.74 30.03 -13.43
C TRP A 390 5.30 29.86 -12.93
N ARG A 391 5.11 29.51 -11.65
CA ARG A 391 3.79 29.48 -11.02
C ARG A 391 3.06 30.81 -11.20
N ARG A 392 3.73 31.95 -10.99
CA ARG A 392 3.11 33.28 -11.16
C ARG A 392 2.63 33.48 -12.59
N THR A 393 3.47 33.13 -13.58
CA THR A 393 3.09 33.19 -15.00
C THR A 393 1.86 32.32 -15.30
N LEU A 394 1.82 31.07 -14.80
CA LEU A 394 0.67 30.17 -14.98
C LEU A 394 -0.60 30.70 -14.29
N ALA A 395 -0.46 31.30 -13.10
CA ALA A 395 -1.58 31.87 -12.37
C ALA A 395 -2.15 33.11 -13.08
N ASP A 396 -1.29 33.97 -13.65
CA ASP A 396 -1.69 35.11 -14.47
C ASP A 396 -2.43 34.67 -15.75
N ASP A 397 -2.08 33.49 -16.29
CA ASP A 397 -2.77 32.83 -17.41
C ASP A 397 -4.06 32.08 -16.99
N GLY A 398 -4.42 32.10 -15.70
CA GLY A 398 -5.65 31.50 -15.18
C GLY A 398 -5.60 29.98 -14.92
N VAL A 399 -4.40 29.37 -14.89
CA VAL A 399 -4.22 27.94 -14.59
C VAL A 399 -4.20 27.72 -13.07
N ALA A 400 -4.91 26.69 -12.58
CA ALA A 400 -4.83 26.31 -11.18
C ALA A 400 -3.46 25.66 -10.89
N VAL A 401 -2.72 26.19 -9.91
CA VAL A 401 -1.39 25.66 -9.55
C VAL A 401 -1.33 25.29 -8.07
N ALA A 402 -1.37 23.99 -7.79
CA ALA A 402 -1.12 23.41 -6.48
C ALA A 402 0.39 23.37 -6.20
N TRP A 403 0.79 23.64 -4.96
CA TRP A 403 2.20 23.59 -4.54
C TRP A 403 2.35 22.65 -3.36
N LEU A 404 3.28 21.71 -3.44
CA LEU A 404 3.63 20.79 -2.36
C LEU A 404 5.15 20.85 -2.16
N SER A 405 5.59 21.32 -0.99
CA SER A 405 6.99 21.21 -0.59
C SER A 405 7.21 19.91 0.15
N ILE A 406 8.06 19.01 -0.36
CA ILE A 406 8.33 17.71 0.25
C ILE A 406 9.17 17.89 1.52
N ASP A 407 8.84 17.13 2.58
CA ASP A 407 9.63 16.97 3.80
C ASP A 407 9.88 15.48 4.11
N ALA A 408 10.39 15.18 5.32
CA ALA A 408 10.71 13.83 5.73
C ALA A 408 9.48 12.91 5.84
N ASP A 409 8.28 13.46 6.10
CA ASP A 409 7.06 12.69 6.27
C ASP A 409 6.53 12.14 4.96
N ASP A 410 6.75 12.89 3.87
CA ASP A 410 6.37 12.50 2.52
C ASP A 410 7.17 11.30 1.99
N ASN A 411 8.19 10.84 2.72
CA ASN A 411 8.88 9.58 2.44
C ASN A 411 8.06 8.35 2.88
N ASN A 412 6.73 8.46 2.82
CA ASN A 412 5.73 7.47 3.12
C ASN A 412 4.50 7.78 2.26
N VAL A 413 3.98 6.76 1.56
CA VAL A 413 2.95 6.96 0.53
C VAL A 413 1.67 7.59 1.07
N VAL A 414 1.24 7.25 2.29
CA VAL A 414 0.01 7.77 2.90
C VAL A 414 0.16 9.27 3.21
N TRP A 415 1.29 9.67 3.75
CA TRP A 415 1.59 11.07 4.05
C TRP A 415 1.77 11.89 2.78
N PHE A 416 2.50 11.36 1.81
CA PHE A 416 2.66 12.00 0.50
C PHE A 416 1.30 12.26 -0.16
N LEU A 417 0.40 11.28 -0.18
CA LEU A 417 -0.93 11.44 -0.77
C LEU A 417 -1.80 12.40 0.03
N SER A 418 -1.77 12.33 1.36
CA SER A 418 -2.47 13.29 2.25
C SER A 418 -2.04 14.72 1.93
N HIS A 419 -0.75 14.97 1.86
CA HIS A 419 -0.21 16.31 1.58
C HIS A 419 -0.42 16.73 0.12
N LEU A 420 -0.40 15.80 -0.83
CA LEU A 420 -0.77 16.07 -2.22
C LEU A 420 -2.23 16.53 -2.32
N ILE A 421 -3.16 15.82 -1.66
CA ILE A 421 -4.58 16.19 -1.61
C ILE A 421 -4.75 17.57 -0.99
N GLU A 422 -4.04 17.86 0.11
CA GLU A 422 -4.13 19.15 0.76
C GLU A 422 -3.56 20.30 -0.09
N SER A 423 -2.46 20.05 -0.82
CA SER A 423 -1.94 21.01 -1.80
C SER A 423 -2.97 21.36 -2.89
N ILE A 424 -3.80 20.39 -3.26
CA ILE A 424 -4.89 20.55 -4.22
C ILE A 424 -6.07 21.27 -3.58
N ARG A 425 -6.37 21.02 -2.29
CA ARG A 425 -7.46 21.68 -1.56
C ARG A 425 -7.38 23.19 -1.63
N VAL A 426 -6.17 23.74 -1.55
CA VAL A 426 -5.90 25.19 -1.62
C VAL A 426 -6.43 25.82 -2.91
N VAL A 427 -6.44 25.07 -4.02
CA VAL A 427 -6.88 25.57 -5.34
C VAL A 427 -8.20 24.98 -5.82
N ARG A 428 -8.56 23.78 -5.33
CA ARG A 428 -9.74 22.97 -5.74
C ARG A 428 -10.30 22.24 -4.51
N PRO A 429 -11.02 22.93 -3.61
CA PRO A 429 -11.47 22.35 -2.33
C PRO A 429 -12.43 21.18 -2.49
N ASP A 430 -13.32 21.23 -3.49
CA ASP A 430 -14.32 20.16 -3.74
C ASP A 430 -13.65 18.84 -4.13
N LEU A 431 -12.64 18.91 -5.02
CA LEU A 431 -11.84 17.75 -5.45
C LEU A 431 -11.06 17.14 -4.27
N ALA A 432 -10.44 17.97 -3.44
CA ALA A 432 -9.64 17.48 -2.33
C ALA A 432 -10.47 16.84 -1.20
N ALA A 433 -11.69 17.34 -0.97
CA ALA A 433 -12.61 16.74 0.00
C ALA A 433 -12.98 15.30 -0.39
N GLU A 434 -13.20 15.05 -1.69
CA GLU A 434 -13.47 13.72 -2.24
C GLU A 434 -12.27 12.78 -2.11
N LEU A 435 -11.08 13.25 -2.51
CA LEU A 435 -9.86 12.43 -2.47
C LEU A 435 -9.40 12.10 -1.04
N GLY A 436 -9.56 13.04 -0.10
CA GLY A 436 -9.21 12.83 1.31
C GLY A 436 -10.02 11.71 1.95
N GLN A 437 -11.31 11.62 1.61
CA GLN A 437 -12.16 10.51 2.06
C GLN A 437 -11.68 9.17 1.49
N ILE A 438 -11.33 9.12 0.20
CA ILE A 438 -10.81 7.88 -0.41
C ILE A 438 -9.52 7.42 0.28
N LEU A 439 -8.63 8.34 0.64
CA LEU A 439 -7.37 8.00 1.32
C LEU A 439 -7.60 7.42 2.73
N ASP A 440 -8.51 8.02 3.50
CA ASP A 440 -8.86 7.53 4.84
C ASP A 440 -9.56 6.15 4.80
N ASP A 441 -10.22 5.85 3.67
CA ASP A 441 -11.09 4.70 3.50
C ASP A 441 -10.43 3.43 2.92
N HIS A 442 -9.15 3.44 2.47
CA HIS A 442 -8.56 2.33 1.67
C HIS A 442 -7.16 1.82 2.11
N GLY A 443 -6.73 2.08 3.36
CA GLY A 443 -5.53 1.46 3.96
C GLY A 443 -4.28 1.33 3.06
N ASP A 444 -3.69 0.14 3.00
CA ASP A 444 -2.46 -0.20 2.26
C ASP A 444 -2.62 -0.21 0.72
N GLU A 445 -3.85 -0.23 0.17
CA GLU A 445 -4.14 -0.21 -1.29
C GLU A 445 -4.67 1.15 -1.77
N SER A 446 -4.77 2.14 -0.87
CA SER A 446 -5.33 3.47 -1.12
C SER A 446 -4.64 4.28 -2.21
N ASP A 447 -3.36 4.02 -2.47
CA ASP A 447 -2.55 4.84 -3.36
C ASP A 447 -3.04 4.85 -4.81
N ARG A 448 -3.38 3.68 -5.35
CA ARG A 448 -3.90 3.56 -6.73
C ARG A 448 -5.29 4.14 -6.87
N PHE A 449 -6.17 3.94 -5.88
CA PHE A 449 -7.54 4.45 -5.92
C PHE A 449 -7.58 5.97 -5.88
N VAL A 450 -6.85 6.58 -4.94
CA VAL A 450 -6.74 8.04 -4.80
C VAL A 450 -6.19 8.65 -6.09
N LEU A 451 -5.10 8.11 -6.64
CA LEU A 451 -4.49 8.66 -7.86
C LEU A 451 -5.37 8.47 -9.09
N THR A 452 -6.08 7.34 -9.20
CA THR A 452 -7.02 7.11 -10.32
C THR A 452 -8.20 8.07 -10.26
N ALA A 453 -8.78 8.28 -9.07
CA ALA A 453 -9.85 9.24 -8.86
C ALA A 453 -9.39 10.67 -9.21
N LEU A 454 -8.19 11.07 -8.74
CA LEU A 454 -7.59 12.36 -9.08
C LEU A 454 -7.46 12.57 -10.60
N ILE A 455 -6.94 11.58 -11.32
CA ILE A 455 -6.75 11.64 -12.77
C ILE A 455 -8.10 11.75 -13.50
N ASN A 456 -9.09 10.94 -13.10
CA ASN A 456 -10.41 10.91 -13.72
C ASN A 456 -11.18 12.21 -13.51
N GLU A 457 -11.11 12.79 -12.32
CA GLU A 457 -11.86 14.01 -12.00
C GLU A 457 -11.26 15.24 -12.70
N ILE A 458 -9.92 15.33 -12.76
CA ILE A 458 -9.24 16.36 -13.58
C ILE A 458 -9.58 16.18 -15.07
N HIS A 459 -9.63 14.93 -15.56
CA HIS A 459 -9.98 14.67 -16.96
C HIS A 459 -11.43 15.08 -17.27
N THR A 460 -12.36 14.78 -16.36
CA THR A 460 -13.80 15.04 -16.52
C THR A 460 -14.12 16.53 -16.45
N SER A 461 -13.52 17.26 -15.50
CA SER A 461 -13.73 18.71 -15.35
C SER A 461 -13.15 19.54 -16.50
N ARG A 462 -12.10 19.04 -17.19
CA ARG A 462 -11.37 19.71 -18.28
C ARG A 462 -10.64 20.99 -17.88
N ASP A 463 -10.54 21.27 -16.59
CA ASP A 463 -9.78 22.40 -16.10
C ASP A 463 -8.31 22.02 -15.94
N PRO A 464 -7.35 22.81 -16.46
CA PRO A 464 -5.94 22.51 -16.32
C PRO A 464 -5.49 22.70 -14.86
N LEU A 465 -4.76 21.70 -14.36
CA LEU A 465 -4.12 21.71 -13.04
C LEU A 465 -2.62 21.44 -13.20
N THR A 466 -1.81 22.32 -12.65
CA THR A 466 -0.37 22.09 -12.47
C THR A 466 -0.08 21.80 -11.00
N VAL A 467 0.60 20.68 -10.72
CA VAL A 467 1.07 20.34 -9.38
C VAL A 467 2.59 20.56 -9.33
N VAL A 468 3.02 21.50 -8.50
CA VAL A 468 4.45 21.72 -8.22
C VAL A 468 4.85 20.91 -7.00
N ILE A 469 5.88 20.09 -7.16
CA ILE A 469 6.46 19.24 -6.12
C ILE A 469 7.90 19.69 -5.92
N ASP A 470 8.11 20.46 -4.86
CA ASP A 470 9.42 21.01 -4.51
C ASP A 470 10.18 20.00 -3.65
N ASP A 471 11.49 19.85 -3.91
CA ASP A 471 12.42 19.02 -3.14
C ASP A 471 12.18 17.50 -3.16
N TRP A 472 11.73 16.94 -4.29
CA TRP A 472 11.48 15.50 -4.49
C TRP A 472 12.61 14.53 -4.09
N HIS A 473 13.87 14.97 -4.12
CA HIS A 473 15.03 14.18 -3.66
C HIS A 473 14.96 13.65 -2.22
N LEU A 474 14.04 14.15 -1.38
CA LEU A 474 13.79 13.64 -0.03
C LEU A 474 13.00 12.32 -0.03
N VAL A 475 12.30 11.99 -1.13
CA VAL A 475 11.56 10.74 -1.29
C VAL A 475 12.49 9.63 -1.79
N THR A 476 12.56 8.56 -1.02
CA THR A 476 13.35 7.34 -1.25
C THR A 476 12.51 6.07 -1.14
N ASP A 477 11.33 6.16 -0.53
CA ASP A 477 10.39 5.09 -0.29
C ASP A 477 9.83 4.52 -1.61
N PRO A 478 9.94 3.20 -1.85
CA PRO A 478 9.48 2.60 -3.10
C PRO A 478 7.99 2.78 -3.37
N ALA A 479 7.13 2.75 -2.34
CA ALA A 479 5.69 2.90 -2.53
C ALA A 479 5.35 4.33 -2.99
N THR A 480 5.96 5.34 -2.36
CA THR A 480 5.80 6.74 -2.74
C THR A 480 6.35 7.02 -4.16
N ILE A 481 7.49 6.43 -4.51
CA ILE A 481 8.05 6.51 -5.88
C ILE A 481 7.12 5.83 -6.90
N ALA A 482 6.52 4.70 -6.54
CA ALA A 482 5.57 3.99 -7.38
C ALA A 482 4.29 4.82 -7.59
N ALA A 483 3.77 5.46 -6.54
CA ALA A 483 2.64 6.39 -6.60
C ALA A 483 2.92 7.55 -7.57
N MET A 484 4.07 8.22 -7.44
CA MET A 484 4.49 9.27 -8.39
C MET A 484 4.62 8.75 -9.83
N SER A 485 5.22 7.57 -10.01
CA SER A 485 5.35 6.95 -11.32
C SER A 485 3.99 6.65 -11.94
N PHE A 486 3.04 6.14 -11.15
CA PHE A 486 1.67 5.87 -11.58
C PHE A 486 0.95 7.14 -12.02
N LEU A 487 1.05 8.23 -11.25
CA LEU A 487 0.46 9.53 -11.60
C LEU A 487 1.01 10.06 -12.92
N LEU A 488 2.32 9.97 -13.13
CA LEU A 488 2.97 10.42 -14.37
C LEU A 488 2.64 9.50 -15.55
N ASP A 489 2.57 8.18 -15.36
CA ASP A 489 2.30 7.24 -16.44
C ASP A 489 0.86 7.30 -16.95
N ASN A 490 -0.09 7.53 -16.03
CA ASN A 490 -1.54 7.49 -16.29
C ASN A 490 -2.20 8.88 -16.32
N GLY A 491 -1.48 9.94 -15.97
CA GLY A 491 -2.00 11.31 -15.98
C GLY A 491 -2.63 11.73 -17.32
N CYS A 492 -3.62 12.61 -17.26
CA CYS A 492 -4.31 13.14 -18.43
C CYS A 492 -3.63 14.45 -18.94
N HIS A 493 -4.02 14.92 -20.12
CA HIS A 493 -3.44 16.14 -20.73
C HIS A 493 -3.82 17.45 -20.03
N HIS A 494 -4.71 17.40 -19.04
CA HIS A 494 -5.06 18.53 -18.17
C HIS A 494 -4.24 18.54 -16.87
N LEU A 495 -3.42 17.51 -16.60
CA LEU A 495 -2.55 17.44 -15.43
C LEU A 495 -1.08 17.59 -15.85
N GLN A 496 -0.43 18.65 -15.36
CA GLN A 496 1.01 18.85 -15.47
C GLN A 496 1.66 18.72 -14.09
N VAL A 497 2.79 18.03 -14.02
CA VAL A 497 3.58 17.87 -12.79
C VAL A 497 4.92 18.56 -12.99
N MET A 498 5.21 19.54 -12.14
CA MET A 498 6.51 20.21 -12.08
C MET A 498 7.27 19.71 -10.85
N VAL A 499 8.44 19.12 -11.05
CA VAL A 499 9.27 18.60 -9.97
C VAL A 499 10.55 19.41 -9.86
N THR A 500 10.88 19.87 -8.66
CA THR A 500 12.25 20.29 -8.33
C THR A 500 12.98 19.17 -7.58
N SER A 501 14.24 18.95 -7.91
CA SER A 501 15.03 17.90 -7.24
C SER A 501 16.53 18.19 -7.27
N ARG A 502 17.30 17.53 -6.39
CA ARG A 502 18.77 17.52 -6.48
C ARG A 502 19.29 16.43 -7.42
N SER A 503 18.48 15.42 -7.71
CA SER A 503 18.82 14.28 -8.54
C SER A 503 17.67 13.90 -9.47
N GLN A 504 17.93 13.00 -10.40
CA GLN A 504 16.92 12.45 -11.32
C GLN A 504 16.23 11.19 -10.76
N SER A 505 16.59 10.79 -9.54
CA SER A 505 16.16 9.52 -8.95
C SER A 505 14.65 9.48 -8.68
N GLY A 506 14.05 8.30 -8.82
CA GLY A 506 12.65 8.08 -8.48
C GLY A 506 11.63 8.65 -9.47
N LEU A 507 12.05 9.10 -10.66
CA LEU A 507 11.16 9.61 -11.70
C LEU A 507 11.29 8.79 -13.01
N PRO A 508 10.19 8.54 -13.74
CA PRO A 508 10.19 7.73 -14.96
C PRO A 508 10.71 8.48 -16.21
N LEU A 509 11.86 9.15 -16.11
CA LEU A 509 12.37 10.08 -17.14
C LEU A 509 12.57 9.44 -18.51
N GLY A 510 13.06 8.19 -18.56
CA GLY A 510 13.27 7.48 -19.82
C GLY A 510 11.97 7.30 -20.62
N ARG A 511 10.87 6.95 -19.93
CA ARG A 511 9.54 6.77 -20.55
C ARG A 511 8.96 8.12 -20.98
N MET A 512 9.05 9.13 -20.13
CA MET A 512 8.56 10.48 -20.45
C MET A 512 9.31 11.11 -21.63
N ARG A 513 10.62 10.85 -21.76
CA ARG A 513 11.42 11.31 -22.90
C ARG A 513 11.02 10.63 -24.22
N VAL A 514 10.74 9.32 -24.19
CA VAL A 514 10.26 8.59 -25.38
C VAL A 514 8.88 9.07 -25.84
N ARG A 515 8.00 9.42 -24.89
CA ARG A 515 6.65 9.92 -25.17
C ARG A 515 6.59 11.39 -25.58
N ASP A 516 7.74 12.07 -25.60
CA ASP A 516 7.78 13.50 -25.83
C ASP A 516 6.91 14.25 -24.78
N GLU A 517 7.04 13.86 -23.50
CA GLU A 517 6.28 14.41 -22.37
C GLU A 517 7.16 15.03 -21.26
N LEU A 518 8.49 15.04 -21.43
CA LEU A 518 9.46 15.58 -20.47
C LEU A 518 10.09 16.89 -20.92
N VAL A 519 10.24 17.83 -19.98
CA VAL A 519 11.04 19.06 -20.11
C VAL A 519 12.05 19.08 -18.98
N GLU A 520 13.33 19.23 -19.31
CA GLU A 520 14.43 19.09 -18.34
C GLU A 520 15.28 20.37 -18.30
N ILE A 521 15.35 20.97 -17.11
CA ILE A 521 16.20 22.11 -16.78
C ILE A 521 17.25 21.64 -15.77
N ASP A 522 18.46 21.44 -16.25
CA ASP A 522 19.58 20.94 -15.45
C ASP A 522 20.38 22.08 -14.78
N SER A 523 21.44 21.69 -14.04
CA SER A 523 22.33 22.64 -13.37
C SER A 523 23.08 23.57 -14.33
N THR A 524 23.34 23.16 -15.57
CA THR A 524 24.02 24.00 -16.57
C THR A 524 23.10 25.11 -17.06
N ALA A 525 21.83 24.79 -17.30
CA ALA A 525 20.81 25.74 -17.67
C ALA A 525 20.49 26.71 -16.52
N LEU A 526 20.59 26.28 -15.26
CA LEU A 526 20.31 27.13 -14.09
C LEU A 526 21.45 28.08 -13.69
N ARG A 527 22.67 27.96 -14.23
CA ARG A 527 23.74 28.93 -13.92
C ARG A 527 23.36 30.33 -14.37
N PHE A 528 23.81 31.35 -13.66
CA PHE A 528 23.70 32.73 -14.16
C PHE A 528 24.62 32.92 -15.36
N ASP A 529 24.05 33.42 -16.45
CA ASP A 529 24.83 33.95 -17.56
C ASP A 529 25.41 35.34 -17.20
N GLU A 530 26.06 35.98 -18.16
CA GLU A 530 26.71 37.28 -17.94
C GLU A 530 25.71 38.38 -17.58
N GLU A 531 24.54 38.39 -18.24
CA GLU A 531 23.51 39.41 -18.01
C GLU A 531 22.79 39.16 -16.68
N GLU A 532 22.44 37.90 -16.38
CA GLU A 532 21.85 37.49 -15.10
C GLU A 532 22.81 37.80 -13.93
N SER A 533 24.11 37.59 -14.11
CA SER A 533 25.14 37.91 -13.10
C SER A 533 25.28 39.42 -12.88
N ARG A 534 25.26 40.21 -13.96
CA ARG A 534 25.29 41.68 -13.89
C ARG A 534 24.06 42.21 -13.17
N GLN A 535 22.87 41.76 -13.56
CA GLN A 535 21.62 42.15 -12.94
C GLN A 535 21.60 41.78 -11.46
N PHE A 536 22.09 40.59 -11.10
CA PHE A 536 22.16 40.16 -9.72
C PHE A 536 23.14 40.99 -8.87
N LEU A 537 24.37 41.19 -9.33
CA LEU A 537 25.43 41.84 -8.53
C LEU A 537 25.27 43.36 -8.46
N VAL A 538 24.86 44.00 -9.56
CA VAL A 538 24.77 45.45 -9.68
C VAL A 538 23.35 45.94 -9.38
N ASP A 539 22.36 45.46 -10.13
CA ASP A 539 21.00 46.01 -10.06
C ASP A 539 20.30 45.58 -8.76
N VAL A 540 20.40 44.30 -8.39
CA VAL A 540 19.81 43.74 -7.15
C VAL A 540 20.77 43.85 -5.97
N GLY A 541 22.06 43.59 -6.18
CA GLY A 541 23.09 43.54 -5.15
C GLY A 541 23.62 44.92 -4.72
N GLY A 542 23.44 45.95 -5.55
CA GLY A 542 23.87 47.33 -5.29
C GLY A 542 25.38 47.54 -5.30
N LEU A 543 26.16 46.62 -5.89
CA LEU A 543 27.61 46.72 -5.94
C LEU A 543 28.08 47.55 -7.15
N ALA A 544 29.07 48.40 -6.95
CA ALA A 544 29.76 49.12 -8.02
C ALA A 544 30.92 48.28 -8.57
N LEU A 545 30.61 47.31 -9.43
CA LEU A 545 31.60 46.42 -10.08
C LEU A 545 31.68 46.70 -11.58
N ASP A 546 32.89 46.61 -12.13
CA ASP A 546 33.09 46.63 -13.58
C ASP A 546 32.88 45.25 -14.23
N ARG A 547 32.92 45.21 -15.56
CA ARG A 547 32.65 43.98 -16.32
C ARG A 547 33.66 42.87 -16.03
N ASP A 548 34.92 43.23 -15.83
CA ASP A 548 36.01 42.27 -15.58
C ASP A 548 35.86 41.63 -14.18
N ALA A 549 35.49 42.42 -13.17
CA ALA A 549 35.18 41.93 -11.82
C ALA A 549 33.93 41.04 -11.80
N ILE A 550 32.90 41.38 -12.57
CA ILE A 550 31.69 40.54 -12.72
C ILE A 550 32.05 39.20 -13.36
N SER A 551 32.86 39.20 -14.43
CA SER A 551 33.32 37.95 -15.07
C SER A 551 34.16 37.12 -14.12
N ALA A 552 35.11 37.72 -13.42
CA ALA A 552 35.97 37.01 -12.46
C ALA A 552 35.17 36.36 -11.32
N LEU A 553 34.18 37.07 -10.77
CA LEU A 553 33.27 36.50 -9.77
C LEU A 553 32.46 35.35 -10.36
N ARG A 554 31.82 35.55 -11.51
CA ARG A 554 31.03 34.51 -12.19
C ARG A 554 31.87 33.26 -12.46
N ASP A 555 33.08 33.42 -12.96
CA ASP A 555 33.97 32.31 -13.30
C ASP A 555 34.46 31.58 -12.04
N SER A 556 34.79 32.32 -10.98
CA SER A 556 35.18 31.74 -9.68
C SER A 556 34.02 31.01 -8.99
N THR A 557 32.78 31.44 -9.18
CA THR A 557 31.58 30.81 -8.59
C THR A 557 30.85 29.90 -9.56
N GLU A 558 31.35 29.73 -10.79
CA GLU A 558 30.69 29.05 -11.92
C GLU A 558 29.23 29.48 -12.17
N GLY A 559 28.88 30.75 -11.90
CA GLY A 559 27.51 31.26 -12.00
C GLY A 559 26.52 30.64 -11.00
N TRP A 560 27.00 30.00 -9.92
CA TRP A 560 26.18 29.45 -8.86
C TRP A 560 25.56 30.57 -8.00
N VAL A 561 24.23 30.68 -8.05
CA VAL A 561 23.45 31.79 -7.46
C VAL A 561 23.76 32.00 -5.98
N ALA A 562 23.80 30.94 -5.17
CA ALA A 562 24.08 31.06 -3.75
C ALA A 562 25.51 31.51 -3.43
N ALA A 563 26.53 31.11 -4.23
CA ALA A 563 27.87 31.67 -4.06
C ALA A 563 27.94 33.14 -4.45
N LEU A 564 27.25 33.56 -5.53
CA LEU A 564 27.17 34.97 -5.89
C LEU A 564 26.47 35.79 -4.80
N GLN A 565 25.45 35.24 -4.15
CA GLN A 565 24.80 35.87 -2.99
C GLN A 565 25.75 35.99 -1.79
N LEU A 566 26.47 34.91 -1.44
CA LEU A 566 27.47 34.94 -0.37
C LEU A 566 28.64 35.90 -0.67
N ALA A 567 29.06 35.98 -1.94
CA ALA A 567 30.07 36.94 -2.39
C ALA A 567 29.57 38.38 -2.27
N THR A 568 28.30 38.63 -2.64
CA THR A 568 27.65 39.94 -2.47
C THR A 568 27.64 40.37 -1.01
N LEU A 569 27.24 39.47 -0.11
CA LEU A 569 27.25 39.72 1.34
C LEU A 569 28.66 39.98 1.88
N SER A 570 29.67 39.26 1.38
CA SER A 570 31.08 39.42 1.81
C SER A 570 31.72 40.71 1.31
N LEU A 571 31.21 41.27 0.20
CA LEU A 571 31.71 42.49 -0.46
C LEU A 571 31.03 43.78 0.04
N ARG A 572 29.82 43.68 0.60
CA ARG A 572 29.10 44.84 1.15
C ARG A 572 29.92 45.50 2.27
N GLY A 573 30.16 46.80 2.14
CA GLY A 573 30.86 47.61 3.15
C GLY A 573 32.40 47.49 3.15
N ARG A 574 33.01 46.87 2.14
CA ARG A 574 34.48 46.86 1.97
C ARG A 574 34.95 48.05 1.14
N ASP A 575 36.08 48.64 1.54
CA ASP A 575 36.71 49.77 0.85
C ASP A 575 37.40 49.37 -0.47
N ASP A 576 37.87 48.12 -0.61
CA ASP A 576 38.47 47.59 -1.84
C ASP A 576 37.87 46.21 -2.26
N PRO A 577 36.80 46.21 -3.07
CA PRO A 577 36.20 44.99 -3.62
C PRO A 577 37.11 44.21 -4.58
N ALA A 578 38.00 44.90 -5.30
CA ALA A 578 38.80 44.30 -6.37
C ALA A 578 39.90 43.38 -5.81
N GLU A 579 40.54 43.77 -4.70
CA GLU A 579 41.55 42.94 -4.02
C GLU A 579 40.96 41.62 -3.50
N PHE A 580 39.73 41.64 -2.99
CA PHE A 580 39.04 40.46 -2.48
C PHE A 580 38.67 39.48 -3.61
N ILE A 581 38.18 40.00 -4.74
CA ILE A 581 37.84 39.19 -5.92
C ILE A 581 39.09 38.52 -6.52
N ALA A 582 40.23 39.24 -6.53
CA ALA A 582 41.51 38.68 -6.96
C ALA A 582 41.97 37.52 -6.05
N HIS A 583 41.77 37.62 -4.73
CA HIS A 583 42.11 36.55 -3.78
C HIS A 583 41.21 35.30 -3.92
N LEU A 584 39.93 35.47 -4.24
CA LEU A 584 38.97 34.39 -4.47
C LEU A 584 39.37 33.48 -5.64
N SER A 585 39.91 34.07 -6.70
CA SER A 585 40.25 33.37 -7.95
C SER A 585 41.46 32.42 -7.85
N GLY A 586 42.24 32.48 -6.76
CA GLY A 586 43.56 31.87 -6.70
C GLY A 586 43.75 30.60 -5.86
N ARG A 587 42.89 30.27 -4.87
CA ARG A 587 43.27 29.27 -3.83
C ARG A 587 42.22 28.34 -3.22
N HIS A 588 40.93 28.43 -3.54
CA HIS A 588 39.91 27.71 -2.75
C HIS A 588 39.12 26.66 -3.55
N ARG A 589 39.47 25.37 -3.39
CA ARG A 589 38.50 24.28 -3.59
C ARG A 589 37.50 24.36 -2.44
N GLY A 590 36.32 24.93 -2.67
CA GLY A 590 35.26 25.09 -1.65
C GLY A 590 34.86 26.55 -1.33
N ILE A 591 34.84 27.44 -2.32
CA ILE A 591 34.50 28.89 -2.19
C ILE A 591 33.22 29.13 -1.37
N ALA A 592 32.22 28.26 -1.50
CA ALA A 592 30.97 28.26 -0.72
C ALA A 592 31.18 28.38 0.79
N GLY A 593 31.97 27.47 1.36
CA GLY A 593 32.17 27.37 2.81
C GLY A 593 33.04 28.50 3.33
N TYR A 594 34.00 28.95 2.51
CA TYR A 594 34.83 30.11 2.84
C TYR A 594 33.99 31.39 2.92
N LEU A 595 33.13 31.65 1.93
CA LEU A 595 32.26 32.83 1.93
C LEU A 595 31.22 32.77 3.06
N ALA A 596 30.62 31.60 3.33
CA ALA A 596 29.70 31.43 4.45
C ALA A 596 30.38 31.70 5.81
N GLU A 597 31.59 31.18 6.03
CA GLU A 597 32.35 31.42 7.26
C GLU A 597 32.72 32.90 7.44
N ASN A 598 33.05 33.61 6.35
CA ASN A 598 33.29 35.05 6.38
C ASN A 598 32.04 35.84 6.77
N VAL A 599 30.87 35.47 6.24
CA VAL A 599 29.59 36.11 6.60
C VAL A 599 29.30 35.87 8.08
N LEU A 600 29.36 34.61 8.54
CA LEU A 600 29.07 34.26 9.94
C LEU A 600 30.05 34.91 10.93
N SER A 601 31.33 35.02 10.59
CA SER A 601 32.36 35.63 11.44
C SER A 601 32.22 37.14 11.58
N ALA A 602 31.46 37.79 10.69
CA ALA A 602 31.21 39.24 10.70
C ALA A 602 29.92 39.63 11.43
N LEU A 603 29.09 38.66 11.84
CA LEU A 603 27.81 38.90 12.53
C LEU A 603 28.01 39.26 14.01
N GLU A 604 27.09 40.06 14.54
CA GLU A 604 27.00 40.32 15.97
C GLU A 604 26.75 39.00 16.74
N PRO A 605 27.40 38.78 17.91
CA PRO A 605 27.29 37.51 18.65
C PRO A 605 25.85 37.10 18.98
N GLU A 606 24.97 38.07 19.25
CA GLU A 606 23.56 37.83 19.56
C GLU A 606 22.77 37.29 18.36
N ILE A 607 23.01 37.83 17.15
CA ILE A 607 22.35 37.37 15.92
C ILE A 607 22.88 35.99 15.53
N LEU A 608 24.19 35.77 15.64
CA LEU A 608 24.78 34.46 15.36
C LEU A 608 24.23 33.39 16.30
N ASP A 609 24.13 33.66 17.60
CA ASP A 609 23.58 32.69 18.56
C ASP A 609 22.11 32.37 18.28
N PHE A 610 21.31 33.39 17.97
CA PHE A 610 19.91 33.24 17.58
C PHE A 610 19.76 32.38 16.32
N MET A 611 20.58 32.61 15.28
CA MET A 611 20.57 31.82 14.05
C MET A 611 20.99 30.38 14.29
N LEU A 612 22.00 30.14 15.13
CA LEU A 612 22.42 28.79 15.51
C LEU A 612 21.31 28.05 16.26
N ALA A 613 20.68 28.69 17.25
CA ALA A 613 19.61 28.10 18.05
C ALA A 613 18.37 27.75 17.23
N THR A 614 17.97 28.62 16.31
CA THR A 614 16.78 28.43 15.45
C THR A 614 17.04 27.52 14.24
N SER A 615 18.30 27.22 13.92
CA SER A 615 18.64 26.37 12.76
C SER A 615 18.23 24.90 12.91
N VAL A 616 17.90 24.44 14.12
CA VAL A 616 17.59 23.02 14.39
C VAL A 616 16.24 22.58 13.80
N THR A 617 15.32 23.51 13.59
CA THR A 617 14.03 23.23 12.95
C THR A 617 14.07 23.64 11.48
N GLU A 618 13.22 23.03 10.64
CA GLU A 618 13.13 23.39 9.22
C GLU A 618 12.28 24.63 8.96
N ARG A 619 11.38 24.93 9.88
CA ARG A 619 10.49 26.09 9.87
C ARG A 619 10.45 26.69 11.26
N LEU A 620 10.21 27.99 11.32
CA LEU A 620 10.21 28.75 12.55
C LEU A 620 9.22 29.91 12.47
N CYS A 621 8.41 30.08 13.51
CA CYS A 621 7.63 31.29 13.73
C CYS A 621 8.24 32.08 14.90
N ALA A 622 7.74 33.30 15.14
CA ALA A 622 8.23 34.14 16.24
C ALA A 622 8.24 33.40 17.58
N ASP A 623 7.13 32.77 17.97
CA ASP A 623 6.97 32.11 19.27
C ASP A 623 7.94 30.92 19.44
N LEU A 624 8.10 30.09 18.40
CA LEU A 624 9.07 28.99 18.41
C LEU A 624 10.51 29.52 18.46
N ALA A 625 10.82 30.59 17.72
CA ALA A 625 12.15 31.18 17.70
C ALA A 625 12.53 31.80 19.05
N GLU A 626 11.61 32.51 19.71
CA GLU A 626 11.78 33.01 21.08
C GLU A 626 12.02 31.86 22.07
N THR A 627 11.24 30.78 21.94
CA THR A 627 11.35 29.60 22.79
C THR A 627 12.71 28.90 22.62
N LEU A 628 13.21 28.78 21.39
CA LEU A 628 14.51 28.13 21.10
C LEU A 628 15.72 28.98 21.48
N ALA A 629 15.69 30.27 21.17
CA ALA A 629 16.81 31.17 21.41
C ALA A 629 16.82 31.75 22.84
N GLY A 630 15.70 31.69 23.56
CA GLY A 630 15.59 32.23 24.92
C GLY A 630 15.63 33.76 24.96
N VAL A 631 15.15 34.42 23.90
CA VAL A 631 15.14 35.88 23.74
C VAL A 631 13.70 36.38 23.57
N ALA A 632 13.46 37.65 23.91
CA ALA A 632 12.21 38.33 23.62
C ALA A 632 12.29 39.09 22.30
N GLY A 633 11.18 39.17 21.54
CA GLY A 633 11.12 39.91 20.28
C GLY A 633 11.66 39.10 19.08
N GLY A 634 11.37 37.81 19.04
CA GLY A 634 11.83 36.89 17.99
C GLY A 634 11.40 37.32 16.59
N GLN A 635 10.18 37.85 16.44
CA GLN A 635 9.70 38.39 15.16
C GLN A 635 10.64 39.48 14.61
N GLY A 636 11.06 40.44 15.44
CA GLY A 636 11.95 41.52 15.01
C GLY A 636 13.34 41.03 14.61
N LEU A 637 13.86 40.00 15.29
CA LEU A 637 15.13 39.36 14.91
C LEU A 637 15.01 38.59 13.60
N LEU A 638 13.90 37.89 13.37
CA LEU A 638 13.64 37.18 12.10
C LEU A 638 13.54 38.15 10.92
N GLU A 639 12.79 39.24 11.09
CA GLU A 639 12.70 40.31 10.10
C GLU A 639 14.06 40.96 9.84
N GLN A 640 14.85 41.22 10.89
CA GLN A 640 16.21 41.76 10.74
C GLN A 640 17.15 40.80 9.98
N ILE A 641 17.06 39.49 10.20
CA ILE A 641 17.85 38.47 9.50
C ILE A 641 17.43 38.37 8.03
N GLU A 642 16.12 38.40 7.76
CA GLU A 642 15.56 38.44 6.41
C GLU A 642 15.99 39.70 5.65
N GLU A 643 15.87 40.88 6.25
CA GLU A 643 16.25 42.18 5.66
C GLU A 643 17.75 42.26 5.31
N ARG A 644 18.60 41.58 6.09
CA ARG A 644 20.05 41.48 5.86
C ARG A 644 20.44 40.44 4.82
N ASP A 645 19.48 39.79 4.16
CA ASP A 645 19.68 38.73 3.14
C ASP A 645 20.45 37.50 3.65
N LEU A 646 20.39 37.20 4.96
CA LEU A 646 21.13 36.10 5.61
C LEU A 646 20.45 34.73 5.43
N PHE A 647 19.97 34.47 4.21
CA PHE A 647 19.38 33.21 3.79
C PHE A 647 18.15 32.75 4.60
N LEU A 648 17.48 33.65 5.30
CA LEU A 648 16.16 33.43 5.88
C LEU A 648 15.08 34.01 4.95
N ARG A 649 13.93 33.35 4.84
CA ARG A 649 12.79 33.80 4.01
C ARG A 649 11.46 33.54 4.71
N ALA A 650 10.50 34.44 4.58
CA ALA A 650 9.11 34.20 4.93
C ALA A 650 8.45 33.14 4.02
N LEU A 651 7.56 32.34 4.59
CA LEU A 651 6.78 31.28 3.92
C LEU A 651 5.32 31.67 3.66
N ASP A 652 4.87 32.77 4.26
CA ASP A 652 3.52 33.32 4.12
C ASP A 652 3.57 34.85 3.91
N ASP A 653 2.44 35.41 3.50
CA ASP A 653 2.31 36.84 3.21
C ASP A 653 2.28 37.68 4.50
N ASP A 654 1.78 37.08 5.59
CA ASP A 654 1.68 37.69 6.92
C ASP A 654 3.02 37.65 7.70
N ARG A 655 4.06 37.01 7.14
CA ARG A 655 5.39 36.82 7.72
C ARG A 655 5.36 36.19 9.12
N GLU A 656 4.48 35.22 9.32
CA GLU A 656 4.38 34.47 10.56
C GLU A 656 5.40 33.32 10.60
N TRP A 657 5.61 32.67 9.45
CA TRP A 657 6.52 31.54 9.32
C TRP A 657 7.70 31.84 8.43
N PHE A 658 8.88 31.37 8.85
CA PHE A 658 10.15 31.55 8.16
C PHE A 658 10.87 30.21 7.97
N ARG A 659 11.79 30.17 7.01
CA ARG A 659 12.69 29.04 6.74
C ARG A 659 14.07 29.52 6.32
N TYR A 660 15.10 28.90 6.90
CA TYR A 660 16.48 29.06 6.40
C TYR A 660 16.65 28.28 5.10
N HIS A 661 17.37 28.85 4.15
CA HIS A 661 17.80 28.13 2.96
C HIS A 661 18.66 26.92 3.37
N HIS A 662 18.33 25.71 2.90
CA HIS A 662 18.93 24.44 3.33
C HIS A 662 20.47 24.45 3.40
N LEU A 663 21.15 25.01 2.40
CA LEU A 663 22.62 25.11 2.40
C LEU A 663 23.17 25.93 3.56
N PHE A 664 22.48 27.03 3.91
CA PHE A 664 22.89 27.89 5.01
C PHE A 664 22.51 27.28 6.36
N ALA A 665 21.33 26.65 6.46
CA ALA A 665 20.94 25.86 7.62
C ALA A 665 21.96 24.74 7.92
N ASP A 666 22.45 24.03 6.90
CA ASP A 666 23.49 23.01 7.06
C ASP A 666 24.81 23.59 7.60
N PHE A 667 25.21 24.78 7.15
CA PHE A 667 26.38 25.46 7.70
C PHE A 667 26.18 25.85 9.17
N LEU A 668 25.01 26.39 9.52
CA LEU A 668 24.65 26.72 10.91
C LEU A 668 24.65 25.48 11.79
N ARG A 669 24.01 24.38 11.35
CA ARG A 669 23.97 23.10 12.09
C ARG A 669 25.36 22.49 12.27
N ARG A 670 26.22 22.51 11.24
CA ARG A 670 27.63 22.05 11.36
C ARG A 670 28.44 22.93 12.30
N ARG A 671 28.23 24.25 12.27
CA ARG A 671 28.87 25.20 13.20
C ARG A 671 28.41 24.94 14.63
N LEU A 672 27.10 24.73 14.85
CA LEU A 672 26.52 24.36 16.13
C LEU A 672 27.09 23.03 16.65
N GLN A 673 27.20 22.01 15.79
CA GLN A 673 27.78 20.71 16.12
C GLN A 673 29.27 20.81 16.49
N ARG A 674 30.03 21.68 15.83
CA ARG A 674 31.45 21.87 16.10
C ARG A 674 31.69 22.66 17.39
N ASP A 675 30.95 23.74 17.58
CA ASP A 675 31.23 24.74 18.61
C ASP A 675 30.42 24.52 19.90
N GLN A 676 29.19 24.01 19.80
CA GLN A 676 28.25 23.81 20.92
C GLN A 676 27.48 22.47 20.84
N PRO A 677 28.16 21.31 20.72
CA PRO A 677 27.49 20.02 20.53
C PRO A 677 26.52 19.64 21.65
N SER A 678 26.78 20.09 22.89
CA SER A 678 25.92 19.80 24.04
C SER A 678 24.55 20.48 23.97
N ARG A 679 24.40 21.57 23.21
CA ARG A 679 23.16 22.36 23.12
C ARG A 679 22.15 21.78 22.13
N ILE A 680 22.59 20.92 21.20
CA ILE A 680 21.77 20.38 20.11
C ILE A 680 20.58 19.57 20.65
N ALA A 681 20.84 18.63 21.56
CA ALA A 681 19.78 17.81 22.15
C ALA A 681 18.76 18.65 22.93
N ASP A 682 19.20 19.71 23.62
CA ASP A 682 18.31 20.60 24.37
C ASP A 682 17.41 21.44 23.44
N LEU A 683 17.95 21.93 22.32
CA LEU A 683 17.18 22.67 21.32
C LEU A 683 16.11 21.78 20.67
N HIS A 684 16.47 20.55 20.26
CA HIS A 684 15.52 19.59 19.71
C HIS A 684 14.43 19.18 20.73
N ARG A 685 14.78 18.99 22.01
CA ARG A 685 13.77 18.72 23.06
C ARG A 685 12.82 19.90 23.27
N THR A 686 13.33 21.12 23.23
CA THR A 686 12.51 22.34 23.32
C THR A 686 11.56 22.46 22.12
N ALA A 687 12.06 22.23 20.90
CA ALA A 687 11.22 22.19 19.70
C ALA A 687 10.13 21.13 19.78
N SER A 688 10.48 19.89 20.19
CA SER A 688 9.53 18.78 20.38
C SER A 688 8.36 19.16 21.30
N ARG A 689 8.67 19.74 22.47
CA ARG A 689 7.63 20.19 23.42
C ARG A 689 6.73 21.28 22.85
N TRP A 690 7.33 22.21 22.12
CA TRP A 690 6.58 23.29 21.46
C TRP A 690 5.63 22.72 20.40
N PHE A 691 6.09 21.84 19.50
CA PHE A 691 5.25 21.21 18.49
C PHE A 691 4.12 20.38 19.11
N ALA A 692 4.42 19.61 20.15
CA ALA A 692 3.40 18.82 20.86
C ALA A 692 2.31 19.71 21.49
N ALA A 693 2.66 20.89 22.02
CA ALA A 693 1.70 21.84 22.59
C ALA A 693 0.78 22.46 21.52
N HIS A 694 1.22 22.52 20.27
CA HIS A 694 0.47 23.05 19.12
C HIS A 694 -0.21 21.96 18.27
N GLU A 695 -0.36 20.75 18.83
CA GLU A 695 -0.97 19.58 18.18
C GLU A 695 -0.26 19.03 16.94
N LEU A 696 0.92 19.56 16.60
CA LEU A 696 1.79 19.10 15.50
C LEU A 696 2.57 17.85 15.91
N LEU A 697 1.87 16.71 15.97
CA LEU A 697 2.38 15.47 16.54
C LEU A 697 3.53 14.86 15.73
N SER A 698 3.48 14.95 14.41
CA SER A 698 4.51 14.38 13.53
C SER A 698 5.87 15.07 13.75
N GLU A 699 5.87 16.41 13.72
CA GLU A 699 7.06 17.21 13.96
C GLU A 699 7.58 17.03 15.39
N ALA A 700 6.69 16.88 16.38
CA ALA A 700 7.09 16.62 17.76
C ALA A 700 7.84 15.27 17.90
N VAL A 701 7.40 14.23 17.17
CA VAL A 701 8.07 12.93 17.11
C VAL A 701 9.44 13.07 16.45
N ASP A 702 9.54 13.76 15.32
CA ASP A 702 10.81 13.93 14.59
C ASP A 702 11.85 14.70 15.40
N GLN A 703 11.44 15.77 16.07
CA GLN A 703 12.33 16.53 16.96
C GLN A 703 12.78 15.70 18.17
N SER A 704 11.93 14.83 18.69
CA SER A 704 12.32 13.91 19.78
C SER A 704 13.35 12.88 19.31
N LEU A 705 13.18 12.32 18.12
CA LEU A 705 14.15 11.42 17.50
C LEU A 705 15.47 12.13 17.20
N ALA A 706 15.43 13.37 16.69
CA ALA A 706 16.61 14.20 16.44
C ALA A 706 17.35 14.60 17.73
N ALA A 707 16.65 14.68 18.86
CA ALA A 707 17.26 14.85 20.18
C ALA A 707 17.96 13.57 20.72
N ALA A 708 17.95 12.47 19.95
CA ALA A 708 18.33 11.13 20.40
C ALA A 708 17.52 10.65 21.61
N ASP A 709 16.24 11.04 21.69
CA ASP A 709 15.30 10.66 22.74
C ASP A 709 14.11 9.84 22.17
N PRO A 710 14.36 8.59 21.77
CA PRO A 710 13.33 7.73 21.16
C PRO A 710 12.24 7.31 22.16
N ASP A 711 12.50 7.41 23.46
CA ASP A 711 11.50 7.14 24.50
C ASP A 711 10.46 8.25 24.57
N GLN A 712 10.88 9.52 24.48
CA GLN A 712 9.96 10.66 24.41
C GLN A 712 9.13 10.65 23.12
N ALA A 713 9.74 10.26 22.00
CA ALA A 713 9.03 10.11 20.72
C ALA A 713 7.89 9.07 20.84
N ALA A 714 8.19 7.92 21.43
CA ALA A 714 7.20 6.86 21.63
C ALA A 714 6.10 7.26 22.62
N GLU A 715 6.42 8.01 23.69
CA GLU A 715 5.43 8.54 24.64
C GLU A 715 4.42 9.51 23.98
N LEU A 716 4.88 10.35 23.05
CA LEU A 716 4.01 11.26 22.29
C LEU A 716 3.00 10.50 21.45
N VAL A 717 3.44 9.43 20.77
CA VAL A 717 2.54 8.57 19.98
C VAL A 717 1.59 7.79 20.90
N ASP A 718 2.08 7.26 22.02
CA ASP A 718 1.29 6.45 22.95
C ASP A 718 0.13 7.27 23.57
N SER A 719 0.43 8.48 24.01
CA SER A 719 -0.56 9.37 24.64
C SER A 719 -1.66 9.87 23.70
N ARG A 720 -1.43 9.92 22.38
CA ARG A 720 -2.37 10.49 21.40
C ARG A 720 -2.89 9.50 20.35
N GLY A 721 -2.26 8.35 20.19
CA GLY A 721 -2.54 7.40 19.11
C GLY A 721 -3.98 6.90 19.08
N PHE A 722 -4.60 6.66 20.24
CA PHE A 722 -6.00 6.20 20.29
C PHE A 722 -7.02 7.27 19.91
N ALA A 723 -6.73 8.55 20.14
CA ALA A 723 -7.64 9.61 19.70
C ALA A 723 -7.75 9.62 18.16
N LEU A 724 -6.67 9.27 17.46
CA LEU A 724 -6.66 9.12 16.01
C LEU A 724 -7.48 7.89 15.57
N ILE A 725 -7.42 6.77 16.30
CA ILE A 725 -8.29 5.59 16.05
C ILE A 725 -9.77 5.95 16.23
N GLU A 726 -10.12 6.65 17.32
CA GLU A 726 -11.49 7.08 17.57
C GLU A 726 -12.04 7.98 16.45
N ARG A 727 -11.16 8.77 15.81
CA ARG A 727 -11.48 9.66 14.67
C ARG A 727 -11.35 8.98 13.30
N SER A 728 -11.18 7.66 13.26
CA SER A 728 -11.02 6.88 12.01
C SER A 728 -9.77 7.21 11.18
N GLN A 729 -8.69 7.66 11.81
CA GLN A 729 -7.41 7.99 11.16
C GLN A 729 -6.37 6.87 11.35
N MET A 730 -6.75 5.63 11.03
CA MET A 730 -5.92 4.43 11.28
C MET A 730 -4.56 4.48 10.56
N ALA A 731 -4.53 4.93 9.30
CA ALA A 731 -3.30 5.01 8.51
C ALA A 731 -2.27 6.00 9.09
N THR A 732 -2.75 7.11 9.67
CA THR A 732 -1.91 8.11 10.35
C THR A 732 -1.22 7.50 11.57
N VAL A 733 -1.95 6.70 12.37
CA VAL A 733 -1.39 6.00 13.54
C VAL A 733 -0.27 5.05 13.12
N LEU A 734 -0.51 4.23 12.09
CA LEU A 734 0.50 3.31 11.57
C LEU A 734 1.73 4.05 11.02
N GLY A 735 1.53 5.20 10.34
CA GLY A 735 2.61 6.07 9.89
C GLY A 735 3.48 6.59 11.03
N LEU A 736 2.87 7.07 12.13
CA LEU A 736 3.60 7.54 13.31
C LEU A 736 4.32 6.41 14.04
N ILE A 737 3.69 5.23 14.17
CA ILE A 737 4.33 4.04 14.76
C ILE A 737 5.51 3.58 13.89
N GLY A 738 5.41 3.71 12.56
CA GLY A 738 6.48 3.39 11.62
C GLY A 738 7.74 4.24 11.78
N LYS A 739 7.67 5.41 12.43
CA LYS A 739 8.84 6.24 12.76
C LYS A 739 9.63 5.73 13.97
N LEU A 740 9.03 4.86 14.79
CA LEU A 740 9.61 4.40 16.04
C LEU A 740 10.50 3.16 15.82
N LEU A 741 11.51 3.01 16.67
CA LEU A 741 12.33 1.79 16.70
C LEU A 741 11.51 0.60 17.26
N PRO A 742 11.68 -0.64 16.76
CA PRO A 742 10.93 -1.80 17.25
C PRO A 742 10.99 -2.00 18.78
N ALA A 743 12.18 -1.79 19.37
CA ALA A 743 12.38 -1.90 20.82
C ALA A 743 11.52 -0.91 21.65
N GLN A 744 11.11 0.22 21.06
CA GLN A 744 10.25 1.21 21.73
C GLN A 744 8.78 0.82 21.71
N ILE A 745 8.36 0.13 20.65
CA ILE A 745 7.01 -0.41 20.48
C ILE A 745 6.84 -1.63 21.40
N GLU A 746 7.82 -2.54 21.43
CA GLU A 746 7.80 -3.76 22.26
C GLU A 746 7.61 -3.49 23.76
N ARG A 747 8.07 -2.31 24.23
CA ARG A 747 7.97 -1.90 25.64
C ARG A 747 6.66 -1.19 25.99
N ARG A 748 5.82 -0.86 25.00
CA ARG A 748 4.60 -0.06 25.17
C ARG A 748 3.39 -0.84 24.66
N PRO A 749 2.73 -1.63 25.53
CA PRO A 749 1.55 -2.42 25.17
C PRO A 749 0.41 -1.61 24.58
N HIS A 750 0.24 -0.35 24.98
CA HIS A 750 -0.83 0.51 24.48
C HIS A 750 -0.62 0.87 23.00
N LEU A 751 0.60 1.24 22.58
CA LEU A 751 0.98 1.33 21.17
C LEU A 751 0.73 0.03 20.39
N GLN A 752 1.06 -1.13 20.96
CA GLN A 752 0.83 -2.41 20.29
C GLN A 752 -0.68 -2.67 20.08
N ILE A 753 -1.51 -2.36 21.08
CA ILE A 753 -2.97 -2.46 20.99
C ILE A 753 -3.51 -1.47 19.94
N ALA A 754 -2.98 -0.24 19.87
CA ALA A 754 -3.35 0.75 18.86
C ALA A 754 -3.02 0.26 17.44
N ALA A 755 -1.82 -0.29 17.23
CA ALA A 755 -1.43 -0.89 15.96
C ALA A 755 -2.33 -2.05 15.56
N ALA A 756 -2.65 -2.95 16.50
CA ALA A 756 -3.54 -4.08 16.25
C ALA A 756 -4.96 -3.61 15.85
N TRP A 757 -5.52 -2.61 16.53
CA TRP A 757 -6.79 -1.99 16.12
C TRP A 757 -6.72 -1.41 14.70
N ALA A 758 -5.67 -0.64 14.39
CA ALA A 758 -5.52 -0.05 13.07
C ALA A 758 -5.46 -1.13 11.97
N HIS A 759 -4.71 -2.21 12.17
CA HIS A 759 -4.64 -3.32 11.21
C HIS A 759 -5.96 -4.08 11.05
N ILE A 760 -6.71 -4.28 12.13
CA ILE A 760 -8.03 -4.95 12.08
C ILE A 760 -9.03 -4.08 11.32
N LEU A 761 -9.10 -2.79 11.65
CA LEU A 761 -10.09 -1.87 11.07
C LEU A 761 -9.80 -1.52 9.61
N LEU A 762 -8.54 -1.59 9.17
CA LEU A 762 -8.14 -1.48 7.77
C LEU A 762 -8.25 -2.82 7.01
N HIS A 763 -8.75 -3.88 7.64
CA HIS A 763 -8.89 -5.23 7.05
C HIS A 763 -7.59 -5.76 6.43
N HIS A 764 -6.44 -5.46 7.05
CA HIS A 764 -5.16 -5.98 6.59
C HIS A 764 -5.16 -7.51 6.66
N ARG A 765 -4.30 -8.14 5.84
CA ARG A 765 -4.24 -9.60 5.72
C ARG A 765 -4.14 -10.29 7.08
N PRO A 766 -4.76 -11.48 7.27
CA PRO A 766 -4.76 -12.19 8.55
C PRO A 766 -3.38 -12.35 9.18
N THR A 767 -2.34 -12.56 8.38
CA THR A 767 -0.95 -12.67 8.85
C THR A 767 -0.41 -11.42 9.54
N ILE A 768 -0.80 -10.22 9.06
CA ILE A 768 -0.39 -8.94 9.66
C ILE A 768 -1.13 -8.74 10.98
N VAL A 769 -2.44 -9.00 10.97
CA VAL A 769 -3.28 -8.93 12.17
C VAL A 769 -2.78 -9.91 13.24
N ASP A 770 -2.48 -11.16 12.87
CA ASP A 770 -1.94 -12.16 13.79
C ASP A 770 -0.59 -11.74 14.37
N SER A 771 0.31 -11.20 13.53
CA SER A 771 1.59 -10.66 14.01
C SER A 771 1.41 -9.51 15.00
N ALA A 772 0.43 -8.63 14.78
CA ALA A 772 0.12 -7.53 15.69
C ALA A 772 -0.47 -8.03 17.01
N LEU A 773 -1.42 -8.98 16.96
CA LEU A 773 -2.01 -9.63 18.13
C LEU A 773 -0.96 -10.42 18.95
N ASP A 774 -0.06 -11.12 18.28
CA ASP A 774 1.05 -11.83 18.92
C ASP A 774 1.99 -10.85 19.64
N SER A 775 2.28 -9.71 19.01
CA SER A 775 3.09 -8.64 19.63
C SER A 775 2.44 -8.11 20.90
N VAL A 776 1.13 -7.87 20.90
CA VAL A 776 0.35 -7.49 22.09
C VAL A 776 0.44 -8.58 23.16
N ARG A 777 0.26 -9.84 22.78
CA ARG A 777 0.28 -10.98 23.72
C ARG A 777 1.65 -11.12 24.41
N VAL A 778 2.74 -11.01 23.65
CA VAL A 778 4.11 -11.04 24.16
C VAL A 778 4.37 -9.84 25.08
N GLY A 779 3.97 -8.63 24.68
CA GLY A 779 4.13 -7.41 25.47
C GLY A 779 3.41 -7.48 26.82
N LEU A 780 2.19 -8.01 26.84
CA LEU A 780 1.41 -8.17 28.07
C LEU A 780 1.96 -9.25 29.01
N ALA A 781 2.59 -10.31 28.48
CA ALA A 781 3.21 -11.36 29.28
C ALA A 781 4.43 -10.84 30.07
N ALA A 782 5.09 -9.78 29.59
CA ALA A 782 6.21 -9.14 30.28
C ALA A 782 5.78 -8.23 31.46
N LEU A 783 4.48 -7.90 31.58
CA LEU A 783 3.97 -7.02 32.63
C LEU A 783 3.68 -7.79 33.93
N PRO A 784 3.82 -7.14 35.11
CA PRO A 784 3.46 -7.75 36.39
C PRO A 784 2.03 -8.29 36.41
N GLU A 785 1.79 -9.44 37.04
CA GLU A 785 0.45 -10.03 37.13
C GLU A 785 -0.54 -9.13 37.89
N SER A 786 -0.06 -8.43 38.92
CA SER A 786 -0.88 -7.58 39.80
C SER A 786 -0.77 -6.10 39.45
N GLY A 787 -1.92 -5.44 39.31
CA GLY A 787 -2.01 -4.01 39.04
C GLY A 787 -3.28 -3.65 38.27
N ASN A 788 -4.01 -2.62 38.71
CA ASN A 788 -5.27 -2.24 38.06
C ASN A 788 -5.07 -1.76 36.61
N ALA A 789 -3.96 -1.05 36.34
CA ALA A 789 -3.60 -0.60 35.00
C ALA A 789 -3.24 -1.77 34.06
N THR A 790 -2.45 -2.73 34.54
CA THR A 790 -2.12 -3.93 33.76
C THR A 790 -3.36 -4.76 33.44
N ALA A 791 -4.26 -4.91 34.40
CA ALA A 791 -5.50 -5.64 34.18
C ALA A 791 -6.45 -4.92 33.21
N ALA A 792 -6.45 -3.58 33.18
CA ALA A 792 -7.17 -2.80 32.17
C ALA A 792 -6.60 -3.03 30.76
N LEU A 793 -5.26 -3.01 30.59
CA LEU A 793 -4.61 -3.30 29.31
C LEU A 793 -4.87 -4.73 28.82
N ARG A 794 -4.85 -5.72 29.72
CA ARG A 794 -5.20 -7.11 29.38
C ARG A 794 -6.65 -7.21 28.91
N ALA A 795 -7.58 -6.54 29.60
CA ALA A 795 -8.98 -6.52 29.19
C ALA A 795 -9.12 -5.91 27.77
N GLU A 796 -8.51 -4.75 27.52
CA GLU A 796 -8.57 -4.13 26.18
C GLU A 796 -7.93 -5.00 25.09
N ALA A 797 -6.83 -5.70 25.38
CA ALA A 797 -6.25 -6.63 24.42
C ALA A 797 -7.18 -7.83 24.13
N SER A 798 -7.90 -8.35 25.14
CA SER A 798 -8.92 -9.36 24.90
C SER A 798 -10.06 -8.83 24.02
N LEU A 799 -10.42 -7.55 24.15
CA LEU A 799 -11.36 -6.91 23.23
C LEU A 799 -10.81 -6.84 21.79
N VAL A 800 -9.53 -6.51 21.60
CA VAL A 800 -8.93 -6.48 20.25
C VAL A 800 -8.90 -7.88 19.63
N GLN A 801 -8.59 -8.90 20.42
CA GLN A 801 -8.69 -10.29 19.99
C GLN A 801 -10.13 -10.65 19.59
N ALA A 802 -11.12 -10.32 20.43
CA ALA A 802 -12.52 -10.60 20.14
C ALA A 802 -13.02 -9.86 18.89
N ALA A 803 -12.56 -8.62 18.66
CA ALA A 803 -12.83 -7.88 17.43
C ALA A 803 -12.23 -8.61 16.21
N ALA A 804 -10.97 -9.04 16.28
CA ALA A 804 -10.34 -9.79 15.18
C ALA A 804 -11.08 -11.10 14.86
N ASP A 805 -11.57 -11.82 15.87
CA ASP A 805 -12.36 -13.04 15.67
C ASP A 805 -13.74 -12.75 15.07
N LEU A 806 -14.38 -11.67 15.50
CA LEU A 806 -15.62 -11.17 14.91
C LEU A 806 -15.46 -10.81 13.42
N PHE A 807 -14.37 -10.15 13.01
CA PHE A 807 -14.08 -9.87 11.58
C PHE A 807 -13.76 -11.13 10.77
N ARG A 808 -13.37 -12.24 11.44
CA ARG A 808 -13.15 -13.56 10.82
C ARG A 808 -14.40 -14.46 10.85
N ASP A 809 -15.55 -13.89 11.19
CA ASP A 809 -16.83 -14.59 11.33
C ASP A 809 -16.81 -15.71 12.39
N ARG A 810 -16.00 -15.55 13.45
CA ARG A 810 -15.91 -16.49 14.58
C ARG A 810 -16.61 -15.90 15.80
N ILE A 811 -17.57 -16.65 16.34
CA ILE A 811 -18.42 -16.19 17.45
C ILE A 811 -18.24 -16.98 18.76
N ASP A 812 -17.37 -18.00 18.75
CA ASP A 812 -17.19 -18.84 19.93
C ASP A 812 -16.41 -18.09 21.00
N ASP A 813 -16.96 -18.10 22.22
CA ASP A 813 -16.39 -17.53 23.44
C ASP A 813 -16.12 -16.00 23.41
N LEU A 814 -16.74 -15.24 22.50
CA LEU A 814 -16.51 -13.78 22.39
C LEU A 814 -16.86 -13.03 23.68
N THR A 815 -18.03 -13.29 24.28
CA THR A 815 -18.48 -12.68 25.54
C THR A 815 -17.59 -13.08 26.71
N GLU A 816 -17.03 -14.30 26.69
CA GLU A 816 -16.05 -14.74 27.69
C GLU A 816 -14.75 -13.93 27.57
N LEU A 817 -14.24 -13.75 26.35
CA LEU A 817 -13.04 -12.94 26.08
C LEU A 817 -13.20 -11.50 26.60
N ILE A 818 -14.37 -10.88 26.42
CA ILE A 818 -14.61 -9.50 26.85
C ILE A 818 -15.19 -9.37 28.27
N SER A 819 -15.38 -10.47 29.00
CA SER A 819 -16.02 -10.45 30.33
C SER A 819 -15.31 -9.51 31.32
N ASP A 820 -13.98 -9.51 31.28
CA ASP A 820 -13.13 -8.60 32.06
C ASP A 820 -13.30 -7.14 31.65
N CYS A 821 -13.58 -6.85 30.38
CA CYS A 821 -13.90 -5.47 29.94
C CYS A 821 -15.21 -5.00 30.56
N LEU A 822 -16.25 -5.82 30.46
CA LEU A 822 -17.59 -5.51 30.95
C LEU A 822 -17.61 -5.30 32.47
N ALA A 823 -16.82 -6.09 33.21
CA ALA A 823 -16.67 -5.95 34.66
C ALA A 823 -15.97 -4.64 35.09
N ARG A 824 -15.33 -3.93 34.15
CA ARG A 824 -14.46 -2.76 34.39
C ARG A 824 -15.05 -1.43 33.92
N GLU A 825 -16.38 -1.33 33.91
CA GLU A 825 -17.17 -0.16 33.47
C GLU A 825 -16.64 1.20 33.97
N LYS A 826 -16.17 1.27 35.21
CA LYS A 826 -15.71 2.53 35.82
C LYS A 826 -14.27 2.91 35.49
N THR A 827 -13.48 1.96 34.99
CA THR A 827 -12.03 2.11 34.82
C THR A 827 -11.58 2.07 33.37
N LEU A 828 -12.36 1.48 32.47
CA LEU A 828 -12.05 1.42 31.05
C LEU A 828 -12.53 2.66 30.29
N ARG A 829 -11.92 2.86 29.12
CA ARG A 829 -12.26 3.94 28.20
C ARG A 829 -13.66 3.71 27.60
N PRO A 830 -14.46 4.77 27.37
CA PRO A 830 -15.77 4.64 26.72
C PRO A 830 -15.72 3.89 25.39
N PHE A 831 -14.68 4.15 24.59
CA PHE A 831 -14.48 3.45 23.32
C PHE A 831 -14.36 1.93 23.49
N ALA A 832 -13.58 1.47 24.49
CA ALA A 832 -13.43 0.04 24.76
C ALA A 832 -14.76 -0.60 25.21
N LEU A 833 -15.51 0.06 26.10
CA LEU A 833 -16.81 -0.44 26.57
C LEU A 833 -17.86 -0.49 25.44
N ALA A 834 -17.91 0.54 24.59
CA ALA A 834 -18.74 0.55 23.39
C ALA A 834 -18.36 -0.58 22.43
N GLY A 835 -17.06 -0.77 22.19
CA GLY A 835 -16.55 -1.89 21.39
C GLY A 835 -16.92 -3.26 21.97
N SER A 836 -16.81 -3.45 23.29
CA SER A 836 -17.23 -4.67 23.98
C SER A 836 -18.73 -4.92 23.81
N ALA A 837 -19.57 -3.88 23.91
CA ALA A 837 -21.01 -4.04 23.68
C ALA A 837 -21.32 -4.43 22.23
N ASN A 838 -20.59 -3.89 21.25
CA ASN A 838 -20.74 -4.29 19.85
C ASN A 838 -20.37 -5.76 19.63
N VAL A 839 -19.25 -6.23 20.20
CA VAL A 839 -18.86 -7.65 20.17
C VAL A 839 -19.92 -8.54 20.83
N ALA A 840 -20.39 -8.17 22.03
CA ALA A 840 -21.44 -8.92 22.74
C ALA A 840 -22.77 -8.96 21.96
N SER A 841 -23.13 -7.85 21.32
CA SER A 841 -24.35 -7.75 20.50
C SER A 841 -24.24 -8.62 19.25
N TYR A 842 -23.08 -8.61 18.60
CA TYR A 842 -22.81 -9.47 17.44
C TYR A 842 -22.91 -10.94 17.82
N GLU A 843 -22.28 -11.37 18.91
CA GLU A 843 -22.41 -12.75 19.39
C GLU A 843 -23.87 -13.09 19.71
N ALA A 844 -24.59 -12.23 20.44
CA ALA A 844 -25.99 -12.45 20.81
C ALA A 844 -26.90 -12.64 19.58
N ILE A 845 -26.75 -11.81 18.54
CA ILE A 845 -27.47 -11.95 17.26
C ILE A 845 -27.19 -13.33 16.64
N HIS A 846 -25.93 -13.75 16.63
CA HIS A 846 -25.50 -15.03 16.05
C HIS A 846 -25.66 -16.23 17.00
N ARG A 847 -26.12 -16.02 18.22
CA ARG A 847 -26.68 -17.05 19.12
C ARG A 847 -28.21 -17.05 19.09
N PHE A 848 -28.81 -16.18 18.27
CA PHE A 848 -30.26 -15.96 18.16
C PHE A 848 -30.92 -15.44 19.44
N ASP A 849 -30.16 -14.77 20.31
CA ASP A 849 -30.65 -14.02 21.47
C ASP A 849 -30.73 -12.53 21.14
N PHE A 850 -31.70 -12.17 20.28
CA PHE A 850 -31.89 -10.80 19.80
C PHE A 850 -32.21 -9.81 20.94
N GLU A 851 -32.88 -10.28 21.99
CA GLU A 851 -33.18 -9.48 23.19
C GLU A 851 -31.90 -9.17 23.98
N ALA A 852 -30.94 -10.11 24.07
CA ALA A 852 -29.63 -9.80 24.65
C ALA A 852 -28.87 -8.76 23.84
N ALA A 853 -28.90 -8.83 22.51
CA ALA A 853 -28.25 -7.84 21.66
C ALA A 853 -28.78 -6.41 21.95
N LYS A 854 -30.11 -6.27 22.10
CA LYS A 854 -30.74 -5.01 22.48
C LYS A 854 -30.30 -4.52 23.86
N ARG A 855 -30.31 -5.40 24.87
CA ARG A 855 -29.85 -5.06 26.23
C ARG A 855 -28.40 -4.55 26.26
N TRP A 856 -27.52 -5.15 25.46
CA TRP A 856 -26.13 -4.71 25.35
C TRP A 856 -26.01 -3.30 24.75
N GLN A 857 -26.78 -2.99 23.70
CA GLN A 857 -26.78 -1.67 23.09
C GLN A 857 -27.42 -0.59 23.97
N GLU A 858 -28.46 -0.94 24.74
CA GLU A 858 -29.03 -0.07 25.77
C GLU A 858 -28.02 0.23 26.89
N TRP A 859 -27.26 -0.78 27.33
CA TRP A 859 -26.17 -0.60 28.28
C TRP A 859 -25.02 0.25 27.72
N ALA A 860 -24.77 0.20 26.40
CA ALA A 860 -23.70 0.95 25.74
C ALA A 860 -23.99 2.44 25.54
N ALA A 861 -25.28 2.84 25.53
CA ALA A 861 -25.72 4.21 25.27
C ALA A 861 -24.96 5.33 26.03
N PRO A 862 -24.71 5.25 27.35
CA PRO A 862 -23.92 6.27 28.06
C PRO A 862 -22.46 6.35 27.61
N PHE A 863 -21.88 5.25 27.11
CA PHE A 863 -20.51 5.23 26.60
C PHE A 863 -20.44 5.78 25.18
N HIS A 864 -21.44 5.49 24.34
CA HIS A 864 -21.57 6.09 23.00
C HIS A 864 -21.54 7.62 23.07
N ALA A 865 -22.26 8.22 24.02
CA ALA A 865 -22.31 9.67 24.20
C ALA A 865 -20.97 10.31 24.66
N ARG A 866 -20.01 9.49 25.14
CA ARG A 866 -18.72 9.93 25.68
C ARG A 866 -17.52 9.59 24.80
N THR A 867 -17.73 8.84 23.72
CA THR A 867 -16.66 8.50 22.77
C THR A 867 -16.42 9.68 21.85
N SER A 868 -15.14 9.97 21.54
CA SER A 868 -14.78 11.19 20.79
C SER A 868 -15.12 11.11 19.30
N GLY A 869 -15.34 9.91 18.76
CA GLY A 869 -15.67 9.71 17.35
C GLY A 869 -16.77 8.69 17.08
N PRO A 870 -17.36 8.73 15.87
CA PRO A 870 -18.66 8.12 15.57
C PRO A 870 -18.58 6.62 15.28
N PHE A 871 -17.38 6.07 15.05
CA PHE A 871 -17.18 4.73 14.49
C PHE A 871 -17.90 3.63 15.28
N SER A 872 -17.65 3.53 16.59
CA SER A 872 -18.22 2.47 17.43
C SER A 872 -19.75 2.61 17.58
N VAL A 873 -20.26 3.85 17.55
CA VAL A 873 -21.69 4.15 17.69
C VAL A 873 -22.47 3.72 16.44
N ILE A 874 -21.90 3.94 15.25
CA ILE A 874 -22.50 3.55 13.97
C ILE A 874 -22.70 2.02 13.92
N TYR A 875 -21.68 1.25 14.30
CA TYR A 875 -21.79 -0.20 14.43
C TYR A 875 -22.89 -0.62 15.42
N GLY A 876 -23.00 0.04 16.57
CA GLY A 876 -24.03 -0.25 17.56
C GLY A 876 -25.45 -0.08 17.02
N TYR A 877 -25.70 0.96 16.21
CA TYR A 877 -26.99 1.15 15.53
C TYR A 877 -27.23 0.10 14.44
N CYS A 878 -26.24 -0.25 13.62
CA CYS A 878 -26.39 -1.31 12.63
C CYS A 878 -26.71 -2.66 13.27
N LEU A 879 -26.06 -3.01 14.40
CA LEU A 879 -26.33 -4.25 15.14
C LEU A 879 -27.73 -4.24 15.77
N SER A 880 -28.18 -3.10 16.31
CA SER A 880 -29.55 -2.95 16.81
C SER A 880 -30.58 -3.17 15.69
N GLY A 881 -30.35 -2.58 14.52
CA GLY A 881 -31.22 -2.78 13.36
C GLY A 881 -31.22 -4.22 12.85
N LEU A 882 -30.07 -4.90 12.84
CA LEU A 882 -29.97 -6.33 12.49
C LEU A 882 -30.81 -7.22 13.40
N ALA A 883 -30.75 -6.99 14.73
CA ALA A 883 -31.56 -7.74 15.68
C ALA A 883 -33.07 -7.52 15.46
N GLU A 884 -33.50 -6.27 15.26
CA GLU A 884 -34.90 -5.93 14.97
C GLU A 884 -35.36 -6.50 13.61
N SER A 885 -34.48 -6.55 12.61
CA SER A 885 -34.76 -7.16 11.30
C SER A 885 -35.00 -8.66 11.40
N GLU A 886 -34.17 -9.40 12.14
CA GLU A 886 -34.38 -10.85 12.37
C GLU A 886 -35.71 -11.16 13.07
N LEU A 887 -36.18 -10.24 13.91
CA LEU A 887 -37.49 -10.30 14.58
C LEU A 887 -38.67 -9.85 13.70
N LEU A 888 -38.42 -9.37 12.48
CA LEU A 888 -39.39 -8.77 11.56
C LEU A 888 -40.02 -7.45 12.08
N ASN A 889 -39.32 -6.71 12.95
CA ASN A 889 -39.68 -5.36 13.37
C ASN A 889 -39.11 -4.34 12.35
N VAL A 890 -39.72 -4.33 11.16
CA VAL A 890 -39.17 -3.66 9.96
C VAL A 890 -38.96 -2.16 10.15
N GLN A 891 -39.92 -1.46 10.78
CA GLN A 891 -39.84 -0.01 10.97
C GLN A 891 -38.74 0.37 11.96
N GLU A 892 -38.66 -0.34 13.08
CA GLU A 892 -37.62 -0.14 14.10
C GLU A 892 -36.22 -0.42 13.53
N ALA A 893 -36.08 -1.47 12.73
CA ALA A 893 -34.83 -1.78 12.04
C ALA A 893 -34.39 -0.64 11.11
N GLU A 894 -35.30 -0.13 10.27
CA GLU A 894 -35.03 0.99 9.38
C GLU A 894 -34.65 2.27 10.15
N ASP A 895 -35.34 2.58 11.24
CA ASP A 895 -35.04 3.75 12.08
C ASP A 895 -33.61 3.68 12.63
N TYR A 896 -33.13 2.50 13.03
CA TYR A 896 -31.75 2.29 13.44
C TYR A 896 -30.76 2.46 12.29
N TYR A 897 -31.04 1.89 11.12
CA TYR A 897 -30.16 2.04 9.95
C TYR A 897 -30.07 3.49 9.47
N ARG A 898 -31.18 4.25 9.50
CA ARG A 898 -31.19 5.68 9.19
C ARG A 898 -30.39 6.49 10.20
N LYS A 899 -30.48 6.19 11.51
CA LYS A 899 -29.64 6.83 12.54
C LYS A 899 -28.15 6.58 12.30
N ALA A 900 -27.78 5.35 11.95
CA ALA A 900 -26.41 5.00 11.59
C ALA A 900 -25.92 5.82 10.39
N TYR A 901 -26.70 5.83 9.31
CA TYR A 901 -26.38 6.53 8.06
C TYR A 901 -26.26 8.04 8.25
N ASP A 902 -27.21 8.66 8.96
CA ASP A 902 -27.20 10.11 9.22
C ASP A 902 -26.04 10.55 10.12
N LEU A 903 -25.70 9.74 11.13
CA LEU A 903 -24.56 10.03 12.01
C LEU A 903 -23.24 9.93 11.24
N ALA A 904 -23.09 8.90 10.41
CA ALA A 904 -21.94 8.71 9.55
C ALA A 904 -21.77 9.90 8.58
N ARG A 905 -22.85 10.27 7.89
CA ARG A 905 -22.85 11.35 6.89
C ARG A 905 -22.50 12.71 7.48
N ARG A 906 -22.97 13.02 8.69
CA ARG A 906 -22.63 14.27 9.39
C ARG A 906 -21.16 14.34 9.79
N SER A 907 -20.59 13.19 10.16
CA SER A 907 -19.23 13.12 10.73
C SER A 907 -18.16 12.99 9.64
N GLY A 908 -18.39 12.16 8.62
CA GLY A 908 -17.41 11.83 7.58
C GLY A 908 -17.75 12.32 6.16
N GLY A 909 -18.99 12.76 5.90
CA GLY A 909 -19.47 13.13 4.56
C GLY A 909 -20.14 11.96 3.82
N HIS A 910 -20.56 12.18 2.56
CA HIS A 910 -21.36 11.20 1.81
C HIS A 910 -20.57 9.96 1.37
N ARG A 911 -19.26 10.08 1.09
CA ARG A 911 -18.45 8.96 0.61
C ARG A 911 -17.54 8.32 1.65
N SER A 912 -17.58 8.76 2.91
CA SER A 912 -16.74 8.17 3.96
C SER A 912 -17.05 6.69 4.19
N TYR A 913 -16.05 5.92 4.62
CA TYR A 913 -16.13 4.49 4.92
C TYR A 913 -17.35 4.15 5.77
N THR A 914 -17.53 4.90 6.85
CA THR A 914 -18.63 4.69 7.80
C THR A 914 -20.01 4.99 7.22
N THR A 915 -20.11 5.89 6.23
CA THR A 915 -21.38 6.24 5.55
C THR A 915 -21.75 5.16 4.56
N ARG A 916 -20.78 4.70 3.77
CA ARG A 916 -20.95 3.54 2.88
C ARG A 916 -21.35 2.31 3.70
N LEU A 917 -20.59 1.96 4.75
CA LEU A 917 -20.91 0.83 5.61
C LEU A 917 -22.32 0.89 6.24
N ALA A 918 -22.74 2.05 6.76
CA ALA A 918 -24.09 2.23 7.28
C ALA A 918 -25.17 2.15 6.18
N GLY A 919 -24.84 2.63 4.97
CA GLY A 919 -25.69 2.57 3.79
C GLY A 919 -26.05 1.15 3.37
N THR A 920 -25.15 0.17 3.58
CA THR A 920 -25.38 -1.24 3.27
C THR A 920 -26.65 -1.78 3.92
N MET A 921 -26.79 -1.62 5.24
CA MET A 921 -27.92 -2.17 5.97
C MET A 921 -29.24 -1.44 5.68
N LEU A 922 -29.16 -0.12 5.46
CA LEU A 922 -30.31 0.64 4.98
C LEU A 922 -30.75 0.17 3.59
N GLY A 923 -29.79 -0.08 2.70
CA GLY A 923 -30.03 -0.64 1.37
C GLY A 923 -30.73 -2.00 1.41
N GLU A 924 -30.39 -2.87 2.36
CA GLU A 924 -31.11 -4.15 2.56
C GLU A 924 -32.58 -3.94 2.95
N SER A 925 -32.85 -3.04 3.91
CA SER A 925 -34.23 -2.76 4.35
C SER A 925 -35.08 -2.17 3.22
N LEU A 926 -34.54 -1.20 2.48
CA LEU A 926 -35.21 -0.59 1.33
C LEU A 926 -35.43 -1.60 0.21
N TYR A 927 -34.46 -2.49 -0.01
CA TYR A 927 -34.61 -3.61 -0.93
C TYR A 927 -35.81 -4.46 -0.54
N GLU A 928 -35.91 -4.95 0.70
CA GLU A 928 -37.00 -5.84 1.12
C GLU A 928 -38.41 -5.24 0.93
N GLN A 929 -38.52 -3.92 1.06
CA GLN A 929 -39.74 -3.14 0.83
C GLN A 929 -40.06 -2.89 -0.66
N GLY A 930 -39.14 -3.21 -1.57
CA GLY A 930 -39.31 -3.05 -3.01
C GLY A 930 -38.84 -1.71 -3.57
N LEU A 931 -38.14 -0.88 -2.78
CA LEU A 931 -37.57 0.41 -3.18
C LEU A 931 -36.21 0.19 -3.86
N LEU A 932 -36.24 -0.38 -5.07
CA LEU A 932 -35.04 -0.88 -5.76
C LEU A 932 -34.05 0.23 -6.15
N ASP A 933 -34.51 1.41 -6.57
CA ASP A 933 -33.62 2.50 -7.01
C ASP A 933 -32.74 3.01 -5.86
N ASP A 934 -33.35 3.25 -4.69
CA ASP A 934 -32.63 3.73 -3.51
C ASP A 934 -31.70 2.65 -2.93
N ALA A 935 -32.15 1.39 -2.92
CA ALA A 935 -31.34 0.26 -2.49
C ALA A 935 -30.12 0.05 -3.42
N GLU A 936 -30.32 0.13 -4.74
CA GLU A 936 -29.26 0.00 -5.74
C GLU A 936 -28.19 1.07 -5.55
N ARG A 937 -28.60 2.33 -5.40
CA ARG A 937 -27.68 3.45 -5.19
C ARG A 937 -26.81 3.23 -3.95
N LEU A 938 -27.42 2.89 -2.81
CA LEU A 938 -26.68 2.65 -1.57
C LEU A 938 -25.72 1.46 -1.73
N LEU A 939 -26.18 0.32 -2.27
CA LEU A 939 -25.35 -0.88 -2.37
C LEU A 939 -24.24 -0.77 -3.43
N ASP A 940 -24.43 0.04 -4.47
CA ASP A 940 -23.38 0.37 -5.44
C ASP A 940 -22.28 1.22 -4.79
N GLU A 941 -22.64 2.28 -4.06
CA GLU A 941 -21.68 3.07 -3.26
C GLU A 941 -20.90 2.19 -2.27
N CYS A 942 -21.56 1.20 -1.65
CA CYS A 942 -20.93 0.28 -0.71
C CYS A 942 -19.99 -0.73 -1.37
N SER A 943 -20.27 -1.15 -2.60
CA SER A 943 -19.47 -2.16 -3.30
C SER A 943 -18.04 -1.70 -3.60
N GLU A 944 -17.81 -0.39 -3.64
CA GLU A 944 -16.48 0.21 -3.77
C GLU A 944 -15.55 -0.12 -2.59
N LEU A 945 -16.09 -0.50 -1.42
CA LEU A 945 -15.27 -0.89 -0.26
C LEU A 945 -14.57 -2.25 -0.44
N GLY A 946 -15.04 -3.11 -1.35
CA GLY A 946 -14.42 -4.41 -1.62
C GLY A 946 -14.23 -5.27 -0.35
N SER A 947 -12.99 -5.68 -0.08
CA SER A 947 -12.62 -6.48 1.11
C SER A 947 -12.77 -5.72 2.43
N GLU A 948 -12.89 -4.41 2.39
CA GLU A 948 -13.04 -3.55 3.57
C GLU A 948 -14.52 -3.35 3.97
N GLY A 949 -15.46 -4.08 3.36
CA GLY A 949 -16.90 -3.94 3.56
C GLY A 949 -17.45 -4.24 4.97
N GLY A 950 -16.64 -4.20 6.02
CA GLY A 950 -17.04 -4.41 7.41
C GLY A 950 -17.09 -5.89 7.82
N VAL A 951 -17.96 -6.21 8.78
CA VAL A 951 -18.17 -7.61 9.19
C VAL A 951 -19.00 -8.35 8.14
N VAL A 952 -19.01 -9.68 8.20
CA VAL A 952 -19.59 -10.53 7.14
C VAL A 952 -21.03 -10.17 6.80
N ASP A 953 -21.87 -9.81 7.78
CA ASP A 953 -23.27 -9.42 7.54
C ASP A 953 -23.41 -8.31 6.50
N PHE A 954 -22.54 -7.30 6.52
CA PHE A 954 -22.53 -6.23 5.53
C PHE A 954 -22.14 -6.78 4.15
N MET A 955 -21.13 -7.65 4.08
CA MET A 955 -20.70 -8.28 2.83
C MET A 955 -21.79 -9.19 2.22
N LEU A 956 -22.59 -9.87 3.05
CA LEU A 956 -23.73 -10.68 2.58
C LEU A 956 -24.76 -9.84 1.81
N VAL A 957 -24.96 -8.60 2.25
CA VAL A 957 -25.87 -7.65 1.60
C VAL A 957 -25.23 -7.05 0.36
N THR A 958 -24.01 -6.51 0.49
CA THR A 958 -23.29 -5.84 -0.62
C THR A 958 -23.17 -6.76 -1.83
N PHE A 959 -22.68 -7.99 -1.63
CA PHE A 959 -22.48 -8.92 -2.75
C PHE A 959 -23.72 -9.76 -3.05
N GLY A 960 -24.48 -10.18 -2.04
CA GLY A 960 -25.68 -11.00 -2.25
C GLY A 960 -26.88 -10.20 -2.73
N THR A 961 -27.35 -9.24 -1.93
CA THR A 961 -28.50 -8.39 -2.30
C THR A 961 -28.14 -7.45 -3.46
N GLY A 962 -26.94 -6.87 -3.46
CA GLY A 962 -26.49 -6.00 -4.54
C GLY A 962 -26.42 -6.71 -5.90
N SER A 963 -25.99 -7.98 -5.98
CA SER A 963 -26.01 -8.74 -7.24
C SER A 963 -27.43 -9.13 -7.65
N ARG A 964 -28.29 -9.44 -6.67
CA ARG A 964 -29.70 -9.72 -6.91
C ARG A 964 -30.41 -8.53 -7.55
N ILE A 965 -30.14 -7.30 -7.11
CA ILE A 965 -30.69 -6.09 -7.75
C ILE A 965 -30.25 -5.99 -9.22
N LYS A 966 -28.96 -6.19 -9.52
CA LYS A 966 -28.46 -6.16 -10.91
C LYS A 966 -29.14 -7.21 -11.79
N ALA A 967 -29.30 -8.43 -11.28
CA ALA A 967 -30.03 -9.49 -11.98
C ALA A 967 -31.50 -9.13 -12.23
N LEU A 968 -32.16 -8.47 -11.27
CA LEU A 968 -33.53 -7.96 -11.41
C LEU A 968 -33.66 -6.84 -12.45
N ARG A 969 -32.59 -6.10 -12.74
CA ARG A 969 -32.55 -5.11 -13.83
C ARG A 969 -32.23 -5.72 -15.20
N GLY A 970 -32.01 -7.04 -15.26
CA GLY A 970 -31.58 -7.74 -16.46
C GLY A 970 -30.08 -7.68 -16.73
N ASP A 971 -29.29 -7.05 -15.85
CA ASP A 971 -27.83 -6.97 -15.97
C ASP A 971 -27.17 -8.16 -15.26
N LEU A 972 -27.24 -9.33 -15.90
CA LEU A 972 -26.62 -10.55 -15.41
C LEU A 972 -25.09 -10.48 -15.41
N ALA A 973 -24.50 -9.61 -16.24
CA ALA A 973 -23.05 -9.43 -16.31
C ALA A 973 -22.54 -8.68 -15.07
N ALA A 974 -23.18 -7.56 -14.70
CA ALA A 974 -22.85 -6.84 -13.46
C ALA A 974 -23.15 -7.70 -12.22
N ALA A 975 -24.24 -8.48 -12.24
CA ALA A 975 -24.53 -9.43 -11.17
C ALA A 975 -23.41 -10.48 -11.01
N ALA A 976 -22.96 -11.07 -12.12
CA ALA A 976 -21.87 -12.04 -12.12
C ALA A 976 -20.56 -11.44 -11.63
N HIS A 977 -20.22 -10.23 -12.09
CA HIS A 977 -19.02 -9.52 -11.66
C HIS A 977 -19.00 -9.29 -10.15
N ARG A 978 -20.10 -8.78 -9.58
CA ARG A 978 -20.24 -8.56 -8.14
C ARG A 978 -20.14 -9.88 -7.34
N LEU A 979 -20.68 -10.99 -7.86
CA LEU A 979 -20.56 -12.30 -7.22
C LEU A 979 -19.13 -12.89 -7.32
N ASP A 980 -18.42 -12.63 -8.41
CA ASP A 980 -17.03 -13.04 -8.60
C ASP A 980 -16.10 -12.27 -7.64
N GLU A 981 -16.29 -10.96 -7.48
CA GLU A 981 -15.58 -10.15 -6.48
C GLU A 981 -15.82 -10.68 -5.06
N GLY A 982 -17.09 -10.92 -4.71
CA GLY A 982 -17.42 -11.54 -3.42
C GLY A 982 -16.75 -12.91 -3.23
N THR A 983 -16.60 -13.70 -4.30
CA THR A 983 -15.95 -15.03 -4.24
C THR A 983 -14.46 -14.89 -3.92
N GLN A 984 -13.80 -13.90 -4.51
CA GLN A 984 -12.39 -13.60 -4.25
C GLN A 984 -12.20 -13.19 -2.79
N ILE A 985 -13.04 -12.29 -2.27
CA ILE A 985 -12.99 -11.83 -0.89
C ILE A 985 -13.26 -12.98 0.09
N ALA A 986 -14.32 -13.77 -0.16
CA ALA A 986 -14.65 -14.93 0.68
C ALA A 986 -13.50 -15.94 0.74
N THR A 987 -12.77 -16.13 -0.36
CA THR A 987 -11.60 -17.01 -0.41
C THR A 987 -10.41 -16.40 0.32
N ALA A 988 -10.09 -15.13 0.04
CA ALA A 988 -8.95 -14.42 0.62
C ALA A 988 -9.04 -14.31 2.15
N LEU A 989 -10.25 -14.07 2.67
CA LEU A 989 -10.52 -13.91 4.10
C LEU A 989 -11.01 -15.19 4.78
N SER A 990 -11.16 -16.30 4.03
CA SER A 990 -11.69 -17.58 4.54
C SER A 990 -13.05 -17.42 5.24
N LEU A 991 -14.05 -16.90 4.52
CA LEU A 991 -15.40 -16.60 5.02
C LEU A 991 -16.45 -17.55 4.40
N PRO A 992 -16.71 -18.73 5.00
CA PRO A 992 -17.66 -19.72 4.46
C PRO A 992 -19.09 -19.20 4.31
N ARG A 993 -19.55 -18.36 5.24
CA ARG A 993 -20.92 -17.80 5.21
C ARG A 993 -21.14 -16.90 4.00
N LEU A 994 -20.15 -16.07 3.66
CA LEU A 994 -20.16 -15.26 2.44
C LEU A 994 -20.11 -16.13 1.18
N ALA A 995 -19.24 -17.15 1.15
CA ALA A 995 -19.18 -18.09 0.02
C ALA A 995 -20.53 -18.80 -0.22
N ALA A 996 -21.18 -19.28 0.85
CA ALA A 996 -22.51 -19.91 0.76
C ALA A 996 -23.59 -18.95 0.25
N ARG A 997 -23.55 -17.67 0.67
CA ARG A 997 -24.47 -16.62 0.20
C ARG A 997 -24.31 -16.35 -1.29
N ILE A 998 -23.08 -16.28 -1.78
CA ILE A 998 -22.77 -16.05 -3.19
C ILE A 998 -23.24 -17.22 -4.05
N GLU A 999 -22.95 -18.45 -3.63
CA GLU A 999 -23.39 -19.65 -4.34
C GLU A 999 -24.92 -19.77 -4.37
N ASN A 1000 -25.58 -19.32 -3.30
CA ASN A 1000 -27.03 -19.24 -3.24
C ASN A 1000 -27.62 -18.31 -4.31
N GLU A 1001 -27.04 -17.11 -4.51
CA GLU A 1001 -27.48 -16.20 -5.58
C GLU A 1001 -27.16 -16.74 -6.97
N ARG A 1002 -25.97 -17.33 -7.17
CA ARG A 1002 -25.63 -17.99 -8.44
C ARG A 1002 -26.63 -19.09 -8.78
N THR A 1003 -26.99 -19.92 -7.81
CA THR A 1003 -27.99 -20.99 -7.99
C THR A 1003 -29.36 -20.41 -8.30
N ARG A 1004 -29.78 -19.34 -7.60
CA ARG A 1004 -31.09 -18.71 -7.81
C ARG A 1004 -31.24 -18.13 -9.22
N TRP A 1005 -30.21 -17.45 -9.71
CA TRP A 1005 -30.22 -16.77 -11.02
C TRP A 1005 -29.58 -17.57 -12.16
N ARG A 1006 -29.09 -18.78 -11.87
CA ARG A 1006 -28.38 -19.67 -12.82
C ARG A 1006 -27.17 -18.98 -13.48
N ILE A 1007 -26.45 -18.18 -12.71
CA ILE A 1007 -25.24 -17.49 -13.15
C ILE A 1007 -24.07 -18.47 -13.02
N ALA A 1008 -23.35 -18.71 -14.12
CA ALA A 1008 -22.17 -19.55 -14.12
C ALA A 1008 -21.02 -18.90 -13.33
N PRO A 1009 -20.20 -19.67 -12.59
CA PRO A 1009 -19.01 -19.13 -11.93
C PRO A 1009 -17.98 -18.63 -12.94
N GLY A 1010 -17.30 -17.52 -12.62
CA GLY A 1010 -16.19 -16.98 -13.41
C GLY A 1010 -14.91 -17.84 -13.39
N GLN A 1011 -13.79 -17.26 -13.83
CA GLN A 1011 -12.48 -17.95 -13.99
C GLN A 1011 -11.79 -18.36 -12.67
N TYR A 1012 -12.33 -17.98 -11.51
CA TYR A 1012 -11.72 -18.24 -10.21
C TYR A 1012 -12.10 -19.63 -9.69
N PRO A 1013 -11.15 -20.40 -9.12
CA PRO A 1013 -11.42 -21.74 -8.60
C PRO A 1013 -12.52 -21.68 -7.54
N GLN A 1014 -13.46 -22.62 -7.60
CA GLN A 1014 -14.53 -22.75 -6.61
C GLN A 1014 -13.92 -22.79 -5.21
N ALA A 1015 -14.30 -21.85 -4.34
CA ALA A 1015 -14.13 -22.04 -2.90
C ALA A 1015 -14.82 -23.37 -2.57
N MET A 1016 -14.09 -24.33 -1.99
CA MET A 1016 -14.61 -25.65 -1.70
C MET A 1016 -15.95 -25.53 -0.97
N THR A 1017 -17.05 -25.84 -1.67
CA THR A 1017 -18.35 -26.06 -1.05
C THR A 1017 -18.17 -27.25 -0.10
N MET A 1018 -17.97 -26.97 1.18
CA MET A 1018 -18.23 -27.96 2.22
C MET A 1018 -19.74 -28.19 2.18
N ALA A 1019 -20.17 -29.21 1.44
CA ALA A 1019 -21.50 -29.77 1.57
C ALA A 1019 -21.58 -30.43 2.95
N SER A 1020 -21.70 -29.64 4.03
CA SER A 1020 -22.26 -30.18 5.26
C SER A 1020 -23.76 -30.24 5.03
N ALA A 1021 -24.32 -31.45 5.00
CA ALA A 1021 -25.75 -31.61 5.29
C ALA A 1021 -26.07 -30.84 6.59
N LEU A 1022 -27.31 -30.37 6.74
CA LEU A 1022 -27.81 -29.91 8.04
C LEU A 1022 -27.33 -30.91 9.12
N PRO A 1023 -26.71 -30.47 10.22
CA PRO A 1023 -26.15 -31.37 11.23
C PRO A 1023 -27.16 -32.47 11.59
N ASP A 1024 -26.75 -33.72 11.37
CA ASP A 1024 -27.58 -34.91 11.54
C ASP A 1024 -27.68 -35.21 13.05
N THR A 1025 -28.56 -34.51 13.74
CA THR A 1025 -28.85 -34.75 15.16
C THR A 1025 -30.34 -34.67 15.42
N ALA A 1026 -30.80 -35.64 16.22
CA ALA A 1026 -32.17 -35.95 16.61
C ALA A 1026 -33.07 -34.74 16.90
N ALA A 1027 -34.38 -34.98 16.81
CA ALA A 1027 -35.46 -34.08 17.24
C ALA A 1027 -35.04 -33.21 18.43
N PRO A 1028 -35.33 -31.89 18.42
CA PRO A 1028 -34.90 -30.97 19.45
C PRO A 1028 -35.50 -31.40 20.79
N THR A 1029 -34.76 -32.21 21.55
CA THR A 1029 -34.97 -32.37 22.97
C THR A 1029 -34.65 -31.02 23.58
N SER A 1030 -35.63 -30.49 24.31
CA SER A 1030 -35.64 -29.27 25.12
C SER A 1030 -34.34 -28.98 25.88
N HIS A 1031 -33.30 -28.54 25.16
CA HIS A 1031 -32.06 -28.02 25.70
C HIS A 1031 -31.93 -26.54 25.33
N PRO A 1032 -31.35 -25.71 26.20
CA PRO A 1032 -31.34 -24.26 26.03
C PRO A 1032 -30.58 -23.85 24.76
N VAL A 1033 -30.98 -22.73 24.17
CA VAL A 1033 -30.39 -22.05 22.99
C VAL A 1033 -28.88 -21.75 23.14
N ASN A 1034 -28.31 -21.88 24.34
CA ASN A 1034 -26.94 -21.53 24.75
C ASN A 1034 -25.79 -22.40 24.16
N GLY A 1035 -25.96 -23.00 22.97
CA GLY A 1035 -24.90 -23.80 22.33
C GLY A 1035 -24.95 -23.83 20.80
N VAL A 1036 -25.94 -23.17 20.17
CA VAL A 1036 -26.05 -23.10 18.71
C VAL A 1036 -25.06 -22.06 18.21
N ASN A 1037 -24.21 -22.43 17.25
CA ASN A 1037 -23.37 -21.47 16.53
C ASN A 1037 -24.15 -21.01 15.29
N GLY A 1038 -24.72 -19.80 15.35
CA GLY A 1038 -25.60 -19.29 14.28
C GLY A 1038 -24.88 -18.96 12.98
N VAL A 1039 -23.57 -18.69 13.01
CA VAL A 1039 -22.77 -18.56 11.77
C VAL A 1039 -22.77 -19.89 11.00
N ILE A 1040 -22.53 -21.00 11.70
CA ILE A 1040 -22.57 -22.35 11.12
C ILE A 1040 -24.00 -22.67 10.64
N GLU A 1041 -25.01 -22.37 11.45
CA GLU A 1041 -26.41 -22.62 11.12
C GLU A 1041 -26.85 -21.86 9.86
N VAL A 1042 -26.63 -20.53 9.79
CA VAL A 1042 -26.97 -19.71 8.63
C VAL A 1042 -26.22 -20.16 7.37
N THR A 1043 -24.95 -20.57 7.52
CA THR A 1043 -24.18 -21.13 6.39
C THR A 1043 -24.82 -22.42 5.88
N ALA A 1044 -25.25 -23.32 6.77
CA ALA A 1044 -25.93 -24.55 6.41
C ALA A 1044 -27.31 -24.29 5.78
N GLU A 1045 -28.07 -23.32 6.28
CA GLU A 1045 -29.36 -22.90 5.71
C GLU A 1045 -29.21 -22.41 4.26
N LEU A 1046 -28.20 -21.56 3.97
CA LEU A 1046 -27.93 -21.07 2.62
C LEU A 1046 -27.55 -22.20 1.65
N ASN A 1047 -26.75 -23.16 2.13
CA ASN A 1047 -26.39 -24.35 1.35
C ASN A 1047 -27.60 -25.24 1.08
N GLU A 1048 -28.48 -25.41 2.06
CA GLU A 1048 -29.70 -26.22 1.91
C GLU A 1048 -30.71 -25.56 0.97
N ASP A 1049 -30.93 -24.23 1.05
CA ASP A 1049 -31.75 -23.49 0.07
C ASP A 1049 -31.22 -23.71 -1.36
N SER A 1050 -29.90 -23.62 -1.53
CA SER A 1050 -29.25 -23.86 -2.83
C SER A 1050 -29.47 -25.31 -3.31
N ALA A 1051 -29.39 -26.29 -2.42
CA ALA A 1051 -29.64 -27.69 -2.74
C ALA A 1051 -31.10 -27.94 -3.14
N ILE A 1052 -32.07 -27.38 -2.41
CA ILE A 1052 -33.50 -27.45 -2.72
C ILE A 1052 -33.78 -26.86 -4.10
N ARG A 1053 -33.20 -25.68 -4.41
CA ARG A 1053 -33.36 -25.04 -5.72
C ARG A 1053 -32.79 -25.87 -6.87
N ARG A 1054 -31.64 -26.53 -6.68
CA ARG A 1054 -31.06 -27.45 -7.69
C ARG A 1054 -31.95 -28.67 -7.93
N LEU A 1055 -32.52 -29.26 -6.87
CA LEU A 1055 -33.48 -30.37 -7.00
C LEU A 1055 -34.75 -29.93 -7.74
N LEU A 1056 -35.29 -28.74 -7.45
CA LEU A 1056 -36.45 -28.21 -8.17
C LEU A 1056 -36.16 -27.91 -9.65
N ALA A 1057 -34.90 -27.65 -10.01
CA ALA A 1057 -34.49 -27.37 -11.39
C ALA A 1057 -34.34 -28.63 -12.25
N SER A 1058 -34.15 -29.82 -11.67
CA SER A 1058 -33.97 -31.07 -12.44
C SER A 1058 -35.23 -31.51 -13.19
N GLY A 1059 -36.41 -31.13 -12.67
CA GLY A 1059 -37.70 -31.51 -13.24
C GLY A 1059 -38.16 -32.93 -12.90
N ASP A 1060 -37.36 -33.71 -12.16
CA ASP A 1060 -37.73 -35.07 -11.75
C ASP A 1060 -38.75 -35.06 -10.58
N PRO A 1061 -39.85 -35.84 -10.63
CA PRO A 1061 -40.80 -35.92 -9.53
C PRO A 1061 -40.22 -36.44 -8.21
N GLY A 1062 -39.21 -37.33 -8.27
CA GLY A 1062 -38.52 -37.85 -7.10
C GLY A 1062 -37.68 -36.77 -6.42
N ASP A 1063 -36.95 -35.97 -7.21
CA ASP A 1063 -36.22 -34.80 -6.73
C ASP A 1063 -37.15 -33.73 -6.15
N ALA A 1064 -38.32 -33.50 -6.74
CA ALA A 1064 -39.32 -32.57 -6.20
C ALA A 1064 -39.85 -33.02 -4.83
N ALA A 1065 -40.09 -34.32 -4.64
CA ALA A 1065 -40.48 -34.87 -3.33
C ALA A 1065 -39.35 -34.76 -2.29
N LEU A 1066 -38.09 -34.96 -2.71
CA LEU A 1066 -36.93 -34.76 -1.85
C LEU A 1066 -36.75 -33.28 -1.46
N ALA A 1067 -36.89 -32.37 -2.42
CA ALA A 1067 -36.85 -30.92 -2.21
C ALA A 1067 -37.92 -30.47 -1.21
N HIS A 1068 -39.13 -31.00 -1.32
CA HIS A 1068 -40.23 -30.70 -0.39
C HIS A 1068 -39.92 -31.13 1.04
N ARG A 1069 -39.43 -32.37 1.26
CA ARG A 1069 -39.02 -32.84 2.60
C ARG A 1069 -37.88 -32.01 3.19
N ARG A 1070 -36.91 -31.62 2.38
CA ARG A 1070 -35.79 -30.76 2.80
C ARG A 1070 -36.27 -29.36 3.18
N ALA A 1071 -37.19 -28.78 2.41
CA ALA A 1071 -37.80 -27.48 2.74
C ALA A 1071 -38.64 -27.54 4.03
N GLU A 1072 -39.36 -28.65 4.27
CA GLU A 1072 -40.09 -28.88 5.52
C GLU A 1072 -39.14 -28.96 6.72
N GLN A 1073 -38.00 -29.66 6.58
CA GLN A 1073 -36.96 -29.73 7.61
C GLN A 1073 -36.34 -28.37 7.90
N LEU A 1074 -36.03 -27.59 6.87
CA LEU A 1074 -35.51 -26.23 6.98
C LEU A 1074 -36.49 -25.32 7.75
N LEU A 1075 -37.78 -25.38 7.40
CA LEU A 1075 -38.83 -24.63 8.09
C LEU A 1075 -38.98 -25.04 9.56
N ALA A 1076 -39.02 -26.34 9.83
CA ALA A 1076 -39.12 -26.86 11.20
C ALA A 1076 -37.94 -26.40 12.07
N ARG A 1077 -36.73 -26.38 11.49
CA ARG A 1077 -35.51 -25.96 12.17
C ARG A 1077 -35.49 -24.46 12.47
N ALA A 1078 -35.81 -23.60 11.50
CA ALA A 1078 -35.91 -22.16 11.70
C ALA A 1078 -36.97 -21.79 12.76
N THR A 1079 -38.10 -22.51 12.76
CA THR A 1079 -39.17 -22.33 13.76
C THR A 1079 -38.74 -22.76 15.16
N ALA A 1080 -38.05 -23.90 15.28
CA ALA A 1080 -37.54 -24.38 16.57
C ALA A 1080 -36.50 -23.44 17.18
N LEU A 1081 -35.71 -22.76 16.34
CA LEU A 1081 -34.72 -21.77 16.75
C LEU A 1081 -35.30 -20.37 16.99
N HIS A 1082 -36.62 -20.18 16.85
CA HIS A 1082 -37.30 -18.90 17.11
C HIS A 1082 -36.74 -17.75 16.25
N ARG A 1083 -36.58 -17.99 14.95
CA ARG A 1083 -36.03 -17.02 13.98
C ARG A 1083 -37.11 -16.54 12.98
N PRO A 1084 -37.92 -15.51 13.30
CA PRO A 1084 -39.09 -15.14 12.49
C PRO A 1084 -38.77 -14.85 11.03
N ARG A 1085 -37.70 -14.09 10.73
CA ARG A 1085 -37.30 -13.78 9.36
C ARG A 1085 -36.88 -15.02 8.58
N ALA A 1086 -36.09 -15.91 9.19
CA ALA A 1086 -35.70 -17.19 8.58
C ALA A 1086 -36.91 -18.12 8.37
N THR A 1087 -37.82 -18.19 9.35
CA THR A 1087 -39.08 -18.95 9.23
C THR A 1087 -39.94 -18.45 8.08
N LEU A 1088 -40.06 -17.13 7.88
CA LEU A 1088 -40.77 -16.57 6.74
C LEU A 1088 -40.15 -17.01 5.41
N ARG A 1089 -38.82 -16.87 5.25
CA ARG A 1089 -38.11 -17.28 4.02
C ARG A 1089 -38.23 -18.78 3.74
N ALA A 1090 -38.05 -19.62 4.75
CA ALA A 1090 -38.20 -21.08 4.64
C ALA A 1090 -39.66 -21.48 4.32
N SER A 1091 -40.65 -20.77 4.87
CA SER A 1091 -42.07 -21.01 4.58
C SER A 1091 -42.39 -20.73 3.12
N LEU A 1092 -41.85 -19.65 2.55
CA LEU A 1092 -42.06 -19.29 1.15
C LEU A 1092 -41.42 -20.30 0.19
N LEU A 1093 -40.21 -20.77 0.49
CA LEU A 1093 -39.58 -21.87 -0.24
C LEU A 1093 -40.40 -23.16 -0.14
N HIS A 1094 -40.91 -23.46 1.06
CA HIS A 1094 -41.79 -24.61 1.29
C HIS A 1094 -43.05 -24.52 0.42
N VAL A 1095 -43.72 -23.37 0.32
CA VAL A 1095 -44.86 -23.14 -0.60
C VAL A 1095 -44.51 -23.49 -2.05
N VAL A 1096 -43.33 -23.08 -2.54
CA VAL A 1096 -42.88 -23.40 -3.90
C VAL A 1096 -42.76 -24.92 -4.10
N THR A 1097 -42.22 -25.64 -3.12
CA THR A 1097 -42.12 -27.11 -3.17
C THR A 1097 -43.49 -27.79 -3.04
N THR A 1098 -44.38 -27.30 -2.17
CA THR A 1098 -45.75 -27.80 -1.98
C THR A 1098 -46.53 -27.73 -3.29
N ARG A 1099 -46.42 -26.62 -4.02
CA ARG A 1099 -47.07 -26.48 -5.33
C ARG A 1099 -46.67 -27.59 -6.30
N ARG A 1100 -45.41 -28.03 -6.26
CA ARG A 1100 -44.88 -29.08 -7.15
C ARG A 1100 -45.33 -30.49 -6.76
N VAL A 1101 -45.51 -30.75 -5.45
CA VAL A 1101 -45.79 -32.11 -4.92
C VAL A 1101 -47.28 -32.34 -4.65
N GLN A 1102 -47.95 -31.36 -4.04
CA GLN A 1102 -49.34 -31.46 -3.55
C GLN A 1102 -50.33 -30.70 -4.44
N GLY A 1103 -49.86 -29.71 -5.19
CA GLY A 1103 -50.65 -28.95 -6.16
C GLY A 1103 -50.96 -27.52 -5.73
N GLU A 1104 -51.72 -26.82 -6.55
CA GLU A 1104 -51.93 -25.37 -6.42
C GLU A 1104 -52.82 -24.99 -5.24
N HIS A 1105 -53.84 -25.79 -4.93
CA HIS A 1105 -54.77 -25.50 -3.83
C HIS A 1105 -54.07 -25.48 -2.46
N ASP A 1106 -53.28 -26.52 -2.15
CA ASP A 1106 -52.53 -26.61 -0.89
C ASP A 1106 -51.45 -25.52 -0.79
N ALA A 1107 -50.82 -25.18 -1.93
CA ALA A 1107 -49.85 -24.09 -1.99
C ALA A 1107 -50.50 -22.72 -1.73
N LEU A 1108 -51.70 -22.46 -2.26
CA LEU A 1108 -52.44 -21.23 -1.98
C LEU A 1108 -52.83 -21.14 -0.51
N ALA A 1109 -53.36 -22.22 0.07
CA ALA A 1109 -53.72 -22.27 1.49
C ALA A 1109 -52.52 -21.97 2.40
N ALA A 1110 -51.32 -22.48 2.05
CA ALA A 1110 -50.08 -22.19 2.78
C ALA A 1110 -49.53 -20.77 2.52
N LEU A 1111 -49.77 -20.19 1.34
CA LEU A 1111 -49.27 -18.87 0.94
C LEU A 1111 -50.04 -17.72 1.58
N VAL A 1112 -51.37 -17.81 1.69
CA VAL A 1112 -52.22 -16.67 2.08
C VAL A 1112 -51.85 -16.07 3.45
N PRO A 1113 -51.56 -16.87 4.51
CA PRO A 1113 -51.10 -16.32 5.79
C PRO A 1113 -49.76 -15.56 5.68
N LEU A 1114 -48.84 -16.03 4.83
CA LEU A 1114 -47.54 -15.40 4.60
C LEU A 1114 -47.70 -14.07 3.86
N VAL A 1115 -48.58 -14.03 2.85
CA VAL A 1115 -48.89 -12.78 2.13
C VAL A 1115 -49.56 -11.77 3.06
N ALA A 1116 -50.48 -12.21 3.93
CA ALA A 1116 -51.09 -11.33 4.93
C ALA A 1116 -50.05 -10.78 5.92
N GLN A 1117 -49.08 -11.60 6.33
CA GLN A 1117 -47.97 -11.15 7.16
C GLN A 1117 -47.10 -10.12 6.44
N CYS A 1118 -46.64 -10.42 5.22
CA CYS A 1118 -45.86 -9.50 4.40
C CYS A 1118 -46.61 -8.19 4.12
N SER A 1119 -47.92 -8.24 3.89
CA SER A 1119 -48.76 -7.05 3.68
C SER A 1119 -48.84 -6.15 4.90
N ARG A 1120 -48.83 -6.71 6.13
CA ARG A 1120 -48.80 -5.91 7.36
C ARG A 1120 -47.43 -5.28 7.61
N LEU A 1121 -46.37 -5.97 7.21
CA LEU A 1121 -44.98 -5.56 7.41
C LEU A 1121 -44.43 -4.69 6.28
N GLY A 1122 -45.15 -4.55 5.16
CA GLY A 1122 -44.67 -3.81 3.98
C GLY A 1122 -43.59 -4.55 3.16
N LEU A 1123 -43.45 -5.86 3.32
CA LEU A 1123 -42.38 -6.65 2.68
C LEU A 1123 -42.82 -7.16 1.30
N ILE A 1124 -42.23 -6.62 0.23
CA ILE A 1124 -42.58 -6.99 -1.15
C ILE A 1124 -41.61 -8.04 -1.71
N ARG A 1125 -40.31 -7.84 -1.54
CA ARG A 1125 -39.30 -8.69 -2.21
C ARG A 1125 -39.27 -10.14 -1.74
N PRO A 1126 -39.48 -10.49 -0.46
CA PRO A 1126 -39.51 -11.90 -0.06
C PRO A 1126 -40.49 -12.74 -0.88
N LEU A 1127 -41.64 -12.17 -1.29
CA LEU A 1127 -42.61 -12.85 -2.15
C LEU A 1127 -42.15 -12.93 -3.62
N CYS A 1128 -41.54 -11.87 -4.13
CA CYS A 1128 -41.09 -11.82 -5.53
C CYS A 1128 -39.88 -12.74 -5.79
N ASP A 1129 -38.95 -12.81 -4.83
CA ASP A 1129 -37.65 -13.45 -5.00
C ASP A 1129 -37.72 -14.98 -5.11
N GLU A 1130 -38.80 -15.61 -4.62
CA GLU A 1130 -39.01 -17.05 -4.78
C GLU A 1130 -39.30 -17.48 -6.22
N GLY A 1131 -39.51 -16.50 -7.11
CA GLY A 1131 -39.53 -16.70 -8.55
C GLY A 1131 -40.94 -16.95 -9.12
N PRO A 1132 -41.02 -17.29 -10.42
CA PRO A 1132 -42.28 -17.24 -11.18
C PRO A 1132 -43.38 -18.18 -10.66
N ALA A 1133 -43.00 -19.21 -9.91
CA ALA A 1133 -43.95 -20.12 -9.30
C ALA A 1133 -44.77 -19.44 -8.19
N LEU A 1134 -44.14 -18.60 -7.36
CA LEU A 1134 -44.85 -17.89 -6.30
C LEU A 1134 -45.63 -16.69 -6.87
N THR A 1135 -45.04 -15.95 -7.81
CA THR A 1135 -45.71 -14.83 -8.51
C THR A 1135 -47.02 -15.27 -9.16
N ARG A 1136 -47.06 -16.44 -9.79
CA ARG A 1136 -48.31 -17.00 -10.36
C ARG A 1136 -49.37 -17.26 -9.29
N LEU A 1137 -48.99 -17.76 -8.12
CA LEU A 1137 -49.94 -17.97 -7.02
C LEU A 1137 -50.48 -16.62 -6.51
N VAL A 1138 -49.63 -15.59 -6.42
CA VAL A 1138 -50.07 -14.22 -6.09
C VAL A 1138 -51.02 -13.66 -7.14
N ALA A 1139 -50.81 -13.94 -8.43
CA ALA A 1139 -51.74 -13.57 -9.50
C ALA A 1139 -53.10 -14.24 -9.32
N THR A 1140 -53.14 -15.53 -8.99
CA THR A 1140 -54.37 -16.25 -8.63
C THR A 1140 -55.08 -15.60 -7.44
N LEU A 1141 -54.34 -15.12 -6.42
CA LEU A 1141 -54.93 -14.39 -5.29
C LEU A 1141 -55.54 -13.04 -5.69
N VAL A 1142 -54.97 -12.34 -6.68
CA VAL A 1142 -55.58 -11.11 -7.24
C VAL A 1142 -56.89 -11.44 -7.94
N GLU A 1143 -56.91 -12.48 -8.78
CA GLU A 1143 -58.12 -12.91 -9.49
C GLU A 1143 -59.24 -13.27 -8.51
N LEU A 1144 -58.93 -14.04 -7.46
CA LEU A 1144 -59.91 -14.40 -6.41
C LEU A 1144 -60.42 -13.17 -5.64
N HIS A 1145 -59.57 -12.17 -5.44
CA HIS A 1145 -59.98 -10.92 -4.79
C HIS A 1145 -60.88 -10.07 -5.69
N GLU A 1146 -60.58 -10.01 -7.00
CA GLU A 1146 -61.37 -9.26 -7.99
C GLU A 1146 -62.71 -9.94 -8.32
N SER A 1147 -62.76 -11.27 -8.30
CA SER A 1147 -63.99 -12.05 -8.49
C SER A 1147 -64.87 -12.13 -7.24
N GLN A 1148 -64.39 -11.64 -6.08
CA GLN A 1148 -65.03 -11.78 -4.76
C GLN A 1148 -65.17 -13.24 -4.28
N ASP A 1149 -64.37 -14.16 -4.82
CA ASP A 1149 -64.34 -15.58 -4.44
C ASP A 1149 -63.27 -15.88 -3.38
N TRP A 1150 -63.01 -14.91 -2.49
CA TRP A 1150 -62.05 -15.09 -1.40
C TRP A 1150 -62.62 -16.03 -0.32
N ASP A 1151 -61.87 -17.06 0.05
CA ASP A 1151 -62.30 -18.01 1.10
C ASP A 1151 -62.49 -17.28 2.44
N ALA A 1152 -63.65 -17.47 3.07
CA ALA A 1152 -63.98 -16.83 4.35
C ALA A 1152 -63.04 -17.26 5.50
N GLY A 1153 -62.36 -18.40 5.37
CA GLY A 1153 -61.36 -18.89 6.33
C GLY A 1153 -59.97 -18.27 6.14
N TRP A 1154 -59.73 -17.54 5.05
CA TRP A 1154 -58.44 -16.92 4.76
C TRP A 1154 -58.31 -15.53 5.41
N PRO A 1155 -57.11 -15.16 5.92
CA PRO A 1155 -56.88 -13.82 6.43
C PRO A 1155 -57.05 -12.76 5.34
N ALA A 1156 -57.52 -11.57 5.71
CA ALA A 1156 -57.67 -10.46 4.78
C ALA A 1156 -56.31 -9.98 4.26
N VAL A 1157 -56.22 -9.77 2.95
CA VAL A 1157 -55.03 -9.24 2.26
C VAL A 1157 -55.43 -8.01 1.45
N SER A 1158 -54.57 -6.98 1.47
CA SER A 1158 -54.77 -5.75 0.70
C SER A 1158 -54.59 -6.00 -0.81
N ALA A 1159 -55.63 -5.74 -1.62
CA ALA A 1159 -55.52 -5.80 -3.08
C ALA A 1159 -54.45 -4.85 -3.68
N PRO A 1160 -54.30 -3.60 -3.18
CA PRO A 1160 -53.15 -2.76 -3.55
C PRO A 1160 -51.80 -3.43 -3.32
N PHE A 1161 -51.62 -4.15 -2.20
CA PHE A 1161 -50.37 -4.85 -1.89
C PHE A 1161 -50.12 -6.01 -2.86
N LEU A 1162 -51.13 -6.84 -3.14
CA LEU A 1162 -51.02 -7.92 -4.13
C LEU A 1162 -50.63 -7.38 -5.53
N ARG A 1163 -51.26 -6.27 -5.94
CA ARG A 1163 -50.90 -5.56 -7.19
C ARG A 1163 -49.45 -5.07 -7.18
N ALA A 1164 -48.99 -4.51 -6.07
CA ALA A 1164 -47.61 -4.03 -5.93
C ALA A 1164 -46.59 -5.17 -6.03
N VAL A 1165 -46.90 -6.34 -5.45
CA VAL A 1165 -46.07 -7.56 -5.59
C VAL A 1165 -45.97 -8.01 -7.04
N LEU A 1166 -47.09 -8.02 -7.78
CA LEU A 1166 -47.07 -8.37 -9.21
C LEU A 1166 -46.29 -7.33 -10.06
N ALA A 1167 -46.51 -6.04 -9.82
CA ALA A 1167 -45.78 -4.98 -10.52
C ALA A 1167 -44.26 -5.05 -10.28
N SER A 1168 -43.84 -5.41 -9.06
CA SER A 1168 -42.41 -5.64 -8.73
C SER A 1168 -41.88 -6.96 -9.30
N SER A 1169 -42.76 -7.88 -9.71
CA SER A 1169 -42.42 -9.16 -10.32
C SER A 1169 -42.30 -9.11 -11.85
N ASP A 1170 -42.96 -8.19 -12.55
CA ASP A 1170 -42.87 -8.10 -14.03
C ASP A 1170 -41.48 -7.67 -14.53
N ALA A 1171 -40.65 -7.10 -13.65
CA ALA A 1171 -39.22 -6.87 -13.90
C ALA A 1171 -38.36 -8.17 -13.82
N THR A 1172 -38.91 -9.32 -13.41
CA THR A 1172 -38.14 -10.48 -12.92
C THR A 1172 -38.10 -11.70 -13.83
N SER A 1173 -38.54 -11.60 -15.09
CA SER A 1173 -38.48 -12.74 -16.02
C SER A 1173 -37.05 -12.97 -16.53
N PRO A 1174 -36.39 -14.11 -16.25
CA PRO A 1174 -35.16 -14.47 -16.95
C PRO A 1174 -35.47 -14.62 -18.45
N PRO A 1175 -34.53 -14.25 -19.34
CA PRO A 1175 -34.76 -14.35 -20.78
C PRO A 1175 -35.10 -15.81 -21.15
N PRO A 1176 -36.07 -16.02 -22.06
CA PRO A 1176 -36.39 -17.36 -22.54
C PRO A 1176 -35.17 -17.98 -23.22
N HIS A 1177 -34.99 -19.29 -23.03
CA HIS A 1177 -33.96 -20.13 -23.63
C HIS A 1177 -33.56 -19.66 -25.04
N ALA A 1178 -32.31 -19.22 -25.20
CA ALA A 1178 -31.64 -19.39 -26.48
C ALA A 1178 -31.24 -20.87 -26.56
N PRO A 1179 -31.74 -21.64 -27.54
CA PRO A 1179 -31.18 -22.95 -27.80
C PRO A 1179 -29.82 -22.75 -28.48
N ASP A 1180 -28.74 -23.14 -27.80
CA ASP A 1180 -27.52 -23.68 -28.39
C ASP A 1180 -26.68 -24.40 -27.32
#